data_AF-A0A0E0B5Q2-F1
#
_entry.id   AF-A0A0E0B5Q2-F1
#
_cell.length_a   1.000
_cell.length_b   1.000
_cell.length_c   1.000
_cell.angle_alpha   90.00
_cell.angle_beta   90.00
_cell.angle_gamma   90.00
#
_symmetry.space_group_name_H-M   'P 1'
#
loop_
_entity.id
_entity.type
_entity.pdbx_description
1 polymer ?
#
loop_
_entity_poly.entity_id
_entity_poly.type
_entity_poly.pdbx_seq_one_letter_code
_entity_poly.pdbx_strand_id
1 'polypeptide(L)'
;MRFLLRLCFVAGEPHRPTARDHRRHRNLHRDLRAAVLRHNFRHGGALAPRFLSRPTYGCCCCCRCRRHTPPMALLALRLGHHHHHLGLSAPRDPRRLLRRRLVVASSGAVKAPAAAAVVWFKHDLRVDDHPGLAAAVAAEPRRPVLPLYVFDRRILAGYSDTMLELLLFALEDLKMVLKSQESDLLIGLGNAEDVVLKLVNEVQAGLIFTEEEVEYRVRNVLASVESSLSNASFLSGYPPEIVVWSASLYDYKNPRELSTSHNQFLKEKLPMNTPLAALSLPALNIEIETGSLPTLEELKGFLKESRTSENNWVPLKGTSARSILKKTLSQINVKTGVASSGSDGGEDTTAYYAMSGRKIQNSMFASESSTEVRGGTEITLDALAAYLKYLEGTGKASWQELHDKVRLTETRDGASFCTLFGPALQLGVISKRRVYHETIQYERDRNAGFISPFGYSTPTVTAAVDAICSMEWYWLLALKSQVCIEGNYPVRIWRWKGHLIQYTSVGHEGPSVLLVHGFGASLQHFRDNIGAIADQGCQVWAITLLGFGKSEKPNINYSELLWSELLRDFIVDVVKEPVHLVGNSIGGYICSITASLWPSLARSLILLNTAGSVVPSYSFIPLSEEGRTSWLSSLQARLLLLFLRSRAGGILKEYYPTRTERVDKPLVDEIIRAVSSYHKYSLQFFFLDRQIQSYDPGAATVIESIFSFNLSIPLNFLFDSFGGKILIVQVMLHMMKFLMK
;
A
#
# COMPACT_ATOMS: atom_id res chain seq x y z
N MET A 1 -23.76 -3.00 -20.53
CA MET A 1 -23.90 -3.14 -19.06
C MET A 1 -23.80 -4.59 -18.57
N ARG A 2 -24.77 -5.51 -18.75
CA ARG A 2 -24.60 -6.93 -18.30
C ARG A 2 -23.33 -7.60 -18.85
N PHE A 3 -22.88 -7.23 -20.05
CA PHE A 3 -21.62 -7.66 -20.66
C PHE A 3 -20.35 -7.11 -19.97
N LEU A 4 -20.41 -5.90 -19.38
CA LEU A 4 -19.31 -5.33 -18.59
C LEU A 4 -19.21 -6.00 -17.21
N LEU A 5 -20.36 -6.35 -16.60
CA LEU A 5 -20.37 -7.19 -15.40
C LEU A 5 -19.81 -8.61 -15.67
N ARG A 6 -20.00 -9.16 -16.89
CA ARG A 6 -19.31 -10.40 -17.29
C ARG A 6 -17.79 -10.21 -17.26
N LEU A 7 -17.23 -9.14 -17.85
CA LEU A 7 -15.79 -8.88 -17.79
C LEU A 7 -15.24 -8.77 -16.35
N CYS A 8 -16.04 -8.23 -15.41
CA CYS A 8 -15.64 -8.15 -13.99
C CYS A 8 -15.69 -9.48 -13.22
N PHE A 9 -16.33 -10.53 -13.73
CA PHE A 9 -16.52 -11.82 -13.01
C PHE A 9 -16.14 -13.08 -13.82
N VAL A 10 -15.99 -12.97 -15.13
CA VAL A 10 -15.62 -14.03 -16.09
C VAL A 10 -14.84 -13.37 -17.24
N ALA A 11 -13.54 -13.14 -17.02
CA ALA A 11 -12.63 -12.62 -18.04
C ALA A 11 -12.02 -13.79 -18.83
N GLY A 12 -12.65 -14.19 -19.95
CA GLY A 12 -12.21 -15.33 -20.75
C GLY A 12 -13.14 -15.74 -21.91
N GLU A 13 -13.30 -14.88 -22.93
CA GLU A 13 -13.66 -15.32 -24.29
C GLU A 13 -12.83 -14.52 -25.32
N PRO A 14 -12.13 -15.17 -26.27
CA PRO A 14 -11.39 -14.48 -27.32
C PRO A 14 -12.30 -14.01 -28.47
N HIS A 15 -11.89 -12.96 -29.17
CA HIS A 15 -12.57 -12.50 -30.39
C HIS A 15 -12.59 -13.60 -31.46
N ARG A 16 -13.78 -13.90 -32.01
CA ARG A 16 -13.90 -14.70 -33.23
C ARG A 16 -13.46 -13.87 -34.45
N PRO A 17 -12.64 -14.41 -35.37
CA PRO A 17 -12.33 -13.74 -36.63
C PRO A 17 -13.58 -13.70 -37.52
N THR A 18 -13.87 -12.53 -38.10
CA THR A 18 -15.02 -12.32 -38.99
C THR A 18 -14.70 -12.78 -40.42
N ALA A 19 -14.84 -14.07 -40.68
CA ALA A 19 -14.70 -14.63 -42.02
C ALA A 19 -15.97 -14.37 -42.87
N ARG A 20 -15.90 -13.41 -43.80
CA ARG A 20 -16.79 -13.31 -44.97
C ARG A 20 -16.05 -12.74 -46.17
N ASP A 21 -15.43 -13.65 -46.93
CA ASP A 21 -15.32 -13.50 -48.38
C ASP A 21 -15.83 -14.79 -49.05
N HIS A 22 -16.14 -14.68 -50.34
CA HIS A 22 -16.44 -15.71 -51.31
C HIS A 22 -17.77 -16.48 -51.14
N ARG A 23 -18.75 -15.98 -51.89
CA ARG A 23 -19.87 -16.78 -52.42
C ARG A 23 -19.31 -17.97 -53.22
N ARG A 24 -19.87 -19.18 -53.05
CA ARG A 24 -20.25 -20.10 -54.16
C ARG A 24 -20.97 -21.36 -53.65
N HIS A 25 -21.56 -22.07 -54.62
CA HIS A 25 -22.37 -23.29 -54.52
C HIS A 25 -23.74 -23.17 -53.85
N ARG A 26 -24.63 -24.06 -54.32
CA ARG A 26 -26.09 -24.07 -54.17
C ARG A 26 -26.54 -25.45 -53.68
N ASN A 27 -27.77 -25.50 -53.15
CA ASN A 27 -28.67 -26.65 -53.15
C ASN A 27 -28.14 -28.02 -52.65
N LEU A 28 -28.67 -28.44 -51.50
CA LEU A 28 -29.50 -29.66 -51.52
C LEU A 28 -30.72 -29.49 -50.59
N HIS A 29 -31.67 -30.41 -50.69
CA HIS A 29 -33.06 -30.27 -50.24
C HIS A 29 -33.35 -31.15 -49.02
N ARG A 30 -34.33 -30.70 -48.19
CA ARG A 30 -35.25 -31.54 -47.39
C ARG A 30 -34.63 -32.37 -46.23
N ASP A 31 -35.40 -32.84 -45.24
CA ASP A 31 -36.86 -32.72 -45.02
C ASP A 31 -37.24 -32.62 -43.52
N LEU A 32 -38.56 -32.64 -43.26
CA LEU A 32 -39.27 -32.87 -41.99
C LEU A 32 -39.46 -31.66 -41.03
N ARG A 33 -40.75 -31.42 -40.75
CA ARG A 33 -41.34 -30.40 -39.86
C ARG A 33 -42.37 -31.10 -38.94
N ALA A 34 -42.84 -30.35 -37.93
CA ALA A 34 -44.06 -30.58 -37.12
C ALA A 34 -43.97 -31.72 -36.07
N ALA A 35 -44.62 -31.67 -34.89
CA ALA A 35 -45.49 -30.66 -34.24
C ALA A 35 -45.18 -30.65 -32.70
N VAL A 36 -45.89 -30.05 -31.73
CA VAL A 36 -47.21 -29.38 -31.58
C VAL A 36 -47.05 -28.21 -30.56
N LEU A 37 -48.03 -27.31 -30.42
CA LEU A 37 -48.13 -26.31 -29.35
C LEU A 37 -49.41 -26.49 -28.50
N ARG A 38 -49.34 -26.09 -27.21
CA ARG A 38 -50.37 -25.63 -26.23
C ARG A 38 -51.87 -25.65 -26.68
N HIS A 39 -52.88 -25.92 -25.83
CA HIS A 39 -53.11 -25.37 -24.49
C HIS A 39 -54.30 -26.06 -23.74
N ASN A 40 -54.43 -25.74 -22.45
CA ASN A 40 -55.47 -26.08 -21.45
C ASN A 40 -56.95 -26.05 -21.92
N PHE A 41 -57.80 -26.83 -21.24
CA PHE A 41 -59.12 -26.37 -20.76
C PHE A 41 -59.52 -27.03 -19.40
N ARG A 42 -60.58 -26.54 -18.75
CA ARG A 42 -61.07 -26.94 -17.41
C ARG A 42 -62.32 -27.85 -17.48
N HIS A 43 -62.51 -28.78 -16.53
CA HIS A 43 -63.51 -28.70 -15.42
C HIS A 43 -63.86 -30.05 -14.77
N GLY A 44 -64.12 -30.02 -13.45
CA GLY A 44 -65.19 -30.81 -12.81
C GLY A 44 -64.83 -32.19 -12.21
N GLY A 45 -65.54 -32.56 -11.14
CA GLY A 45 -65.52 -33.90 -10.51
C GLY A 45 -64.94 -33.93 -9.10
N ALA A 46 -65.73 -34.36 -8.11
CA ALA A 46 -65.32 -34.53 -6.71
C ALA A 46 -65.85 -35.85 -6.13
N LEU A 47 -65.17 -36.43 -5.13
CA LEU A 47 -65.72 -37.39 -4.15
C LEU A 47 -64.71 -37.69 -3.02
N ALA A 48 -65.22 -38.06 -1.83
CA ALA A 48 -64.53 -38.47 -0.59
C ALA A 48 -65.59 -39.07 0.38
N PRO A 49 -65.36 -39.40 1.69
CA PRO A 49 -64.13 -39.58 2.50
C PRO A 49 -64.19 -40.86 3.42
N ARG A 50 -63.51 -40.84 4.59
CA ARG A 50 -63.55 -41.78 5.78
C ARG A 50 -62.52 -42.95 5.71
N PHE A 51 -62.02 -43.52 6.82
CA PHE A 51 -62.34 -43.49 8.28
C PHE A 51 -61.18 -42.84 9.10
N LEU A 52 -61.38 -42.14 10.24
CA LEU A 52 -61.55 -42.60 11.65
C LEU A 52 -60.42 -43.56 12.14
N SER A 53 -59.83 -43.43 13.34
CA SER A 53 -60.38 -42.98 14.64
C SER A 53 -59.42 -42.15 15.57
N ARG A 54 -59.61 -42.21 16.90
CA ARG A 54 -59.21 -41.27 18.00
C ARG A 54 -58.96 -42.12 19.31
N PRO A 55 -58.78 -41.61 20.56
CA PRO A 55 -58.23 -40.33 21.10
C PRO A 55 -57.37 -40.44 22.42
N THR A 56 -56.85 -39.31 22.96
CA THR A 56 -56.66 -38.95 24.42
C THR A 56 -55.73 -39.81 25.33
N TYR A 57 -55.30 -39.45 26.57
CA TYR A 57 -55.38 -38.29 27.52
C TYR A 57 -53.93 -38.05 28.11
N GLY A 58 -53.54 -37.02 28.87
CA GLY A 58 -54.17 -35.76 29.31
C GLY A 58 -53.66 -35.28 30.71
N CYS A 59 -53.54 -33.95 30.93
CA CYS A 59 -53.44 -33.25 32.25
C CYS A 59 -52.12 -33.44 33.09
N CYS A 60 -51.71 -32.56 34.03
CA CYS A 60 -52.02 -31.14 34.35
C CYS A 60 -51.02 -30.51 35.37
N CYS A 61 -50.86 -29.16 35.35
CA CYS A 61 -50.68 -28.25 36.52
C CYS A 61 -49.44 -28.40 37.47
N CYS A 62 -48.97 -27.40 38.26
CA CYS A 62 -49.17 -25.93 38.29
C CYS A 62 -48.11 -25.16 39.15
N CYS A 63 -48.08 -23.82 38.98
CA CYS A 63 -47.82 -22.77 40.00
C CYS A 63 -46.44 -22.53 40.71
N ARG A 64 -45.82 -21.40 40.30
CA ARG A 64 -45.45 -20.20 41.11
C ARG A 64 -44.35 -20.19 42.22
N CYS A 65 -43.29 -19.42 41.92
CA CYS A 65 -42.78 -18.25 42.68
C CYS A 65 -42.27 -18.35 44.15
N ARG A 66 -40.98 -18.04 44.39
CA ARG A 66 -40.47 -16.70 44.82
C ARG A 66 -38.93 -16.65 45.03
N ARG A 67 -38.41 -15.42 45.13
CA ARG A 67 -36.99 -15.00 45.29
C ARG A 67 -36.37 -15.49 46.62
N HIS A 68 -35.04 -15.70 46.65
CA HIS A 68 -34.14 -15.04 47.62
C HIS A 68 -32.63 -15.17 47.25
N THR A 69 -31.85 -14.20 47.74
CA THR A 69 -30.37 -14.14 47.91
C THR A 69 -30.13 -13.38 49.25
N PRO A 70 -28.90 -13.14 49.78
CA PRO A 70 -27.51 -13.54 49.43
C PRO A 70 -26.86 -14.31 50.64
N PRO A 71 -25.64 -14.08 51.21
CA PRO A 71 -24.32 -13.55 50.76
C PRO A 71 -23.06 -14.34 51.24
N MET A 72 -21.84 -13.80 50.98
CA MET A 72 -20.53 -14.04 51.66
C MET A 72 -19.87 -15.46 51.56
N ALA A 73 -18.57 -15.68 51.86
CA ALA A 73 -17.34 -14.88 51.66
C ALA A 73 -16.04 -15.71 51.97
N LEU A 74 -14.90 -15.21 51.47
CA LEU A 74 -13.53 -15.29 52.02
C LEU A 74 -12.65 -16.57 51.98
N LEU A 75 -11.40 -16.31 51.55
CA LEU A 75 -10.09 -16.79 52.04
C LEU A 75 -9.45 -18.14 51.60
N ALA A 76 -8.43 -17.94 50.75
CA ALA A 76 -7.24 -18.72 50.40
C ALA A 76 -6.66 -19.81 51.33
N LEU A 77 -5.89 -20.72 50.71
CA LEU A 77 -4.49 -20.95 51.11
C LEU A 77 -3.61 -21.45 49.94
N ARG A 78 -2.28 -21.38 50.09
CA ARG A 78 -1.27 -21.80 49.10
C ARG A 78 -0.81 -23.25 49.36
N LEU A 79 -0.60 -24.00 48.28
CA LEU A 79 0.57 -24.89 48.15
C LEU A 79 1.11 -24.74 46.72
N GLY A 80 2.43 -24.89 46.55
CA GLY A 80 3.09 -24.78 45.26
C GLY A 80 4.16 -25.84 45.08
N HIS A 81 4.45 -26.18 43.82
CA HIS A 81 5.59 -27.02 43.44
C HIS A 81 6.33 -26.37 42.28
N HIS A 82 7.67 -26.40 42.35
CA HIS A 82 8.54 -25.94 41.28
C HIS A 82 8.67 -27.03 40.22
N HIS A 83 8.65 -26.63 38.94
CA HIS A 83 9.48 -27.27 37.93
C HIS A 83 10.14 -26.18 37.09
N HIS A 84 11.46 -26.28 36.94
CA HIS A 84 12.22 -25.42 36.04
C HIS A 84 12.08 -25.93 34.60
N HIS A 85 11.72 -25.04 33.68
CA HIS A 85 12.10 -25.16 32.28
C HIS A 85 12.57 -23.79 31.77
N LEU A 86 13.74 -23.77 31.14
CA LEU A 86 14.31 -22.59 30.49
C LEU A 86 13.58 -22.35 29.16
N GLY A 87 12.68 -21.37 29.15
CA GLY A 87 12.01 -20.90 27.94
C GLY A 87 12.44 -19.47 27.60
N LEU A 88 13.02 -19.27 26.41
CA LEU A 88 13.33 -17.93 25.90
C LEU A 88 12.01 -17.18 25.64
N SER A 89 11.74 -16.15 26.43
CA SER A 89 10.49 -15.41 26.36
C SER A 89 10.45 -14.46 25.16
N ALA A 90 9.54 -14.72 24.21
CA ALA A 90 9.23 -13.80 23.13
C ALA A 90 8.79 -12.40 23.64
N PRO A 91 9.07 -11.31 22.90
CA PRO A 91 8.73 -9.96 23.32
C PRO A 91 7.22 -9.77 23.49
N ARG A 92 6.81 -9.06 24.54
CA ARG A 92 5.41 -8.85 24.90
C ARG A 92 4.74 -7.84 23.97
N ASP A 93 3.46 -8.09 23.71
CA ASP A 93 2.56 -7.27 22.88
C ASP A 93 2.56 -5.77 23.32
N PRO A 94 2.80 -4.80 22.40
CA PRO A 94 3.07 -3.39 22.72
C PRO A 94 1.82 -2.57 23.11
N ARG A 95 1.08 -3.03 24.13
CA ARG A 95 -0.24 -2.50 24.54
C ARG A 95 -0.21 -1.30 25.51
N ARG A 96 0.88 -0.54 25.60
CA ARG A 96 1.02 0.60 26.56
C ARG A 96 1.29 1.98 25.95
N LEU A 97 0.99 2.16 24.66
CA LEU A 97 1.04 3.47 23.98
C LEU A 97 -0.07 4.44 24.43
N LEU A 98 0.00 4.92 25.67
CA LEU A 98 -0.81 6.03 26.21
C LEU A 98 -0.28 7.38 25.70
N ARG A 99 -0.46 7.60 24.39
CA ARG A 99 0.01 8.78 23.66
C ARG A 99 -0.54 10.09 24.26
N ARG A 100 0.31 10.87 24.92
CA ARG A 100 0.09 12.31 25.09
C ARG A 100 0.52 13.03 23.81
N ARG A 101 -0.44 13.52 23.03
CA ARG A 101 -0.17 14.61 22.08
C ARG A 101 0.03 15.92 22.85
N LEU A 102 0.75 16.86 22.24
CA LEU A 102 1.20 18.08 22.88
C LEU A 102 0.01 18.95 23.36
N VAL A 103 -0.24 18.93 24.66
CA VAL A 103 -1.06 19.90 25.38
C VAL A 103 -0.18 20.43 26.51
N VAL A 104 0.28 21.68 26.38
CA VAL A 104 1.15 22.31 27.37
C VAL A 104 0.35 22.59 28.64
N ALA A 105 0.53 21.73 29.64
CA ALA A 105 -0.06 21.88 30.97
C ALA A 105 1.07 21.94 32.00
N SER A 106 1.22 23.10 32.66
CA SER A 106 2.25 23.32 33.67
C SER A 106 1.85 22.71 35.01
N SER A 107 2.70 21.85 35.55
CA SER A 107 2.68 21.42 36.95
C SER A 107 4.11 21.17 37.41
N GLY A 108 4.58 21.94 38.39
CA GLY A 108 5.98 21.96 38.78
C GLY A 108 6.37 20.83 39.73
N ALA A 109 7.50 20.19 39.46
CA ALA A 109 8.33 19.46 40.43
C ALA A 109 9.80 19.69 40.06
N VAL A 110 10.67 19.87 41.04
CA VAL A 110 12.08 20.25 40.80
C VAL A 110 12.86 19.06 40.25
N LYS A 111 13.18 19.08 38.95
CA LYS A 111 14.07 18.09 38.31
C LYS A 111 15.55 18.47 38.51
N ALA A 112 16.39 17.46 38.75
CA ALA A 112 17.83 17.57 38.52
C ALA A 112 18.11 17.79 37.01
N PRO A 113 19.24 18.43 36.62
CA PRO A 113 19.47 18.78 35.23
C PRO A 113 19.90 17.57 34.38
N ALA A 114 19.03 17.18 33.44
CA ALA A 114 19.48 16.51 32.21
C ALA A 114 20.37 17.48 31.41
N ALA A 115 21.39 17.00 30.69
CA ALA A 115 22.36 17.91 30.06
C ALA A 115 21.98 18.34 28.63
N ALA A 116 21.27 17.49 27.88
CA ALA A 116 20.85 17.76 26.49
C ALA A 116 19.47 17.18 26.14
N ALA A 117 18.96 17.55 24.96
CA ALA A 117 17.78 16.93 24.33
C ALA A 117 18.17 16.28 22.99
N VAL A 118 17.73 15.06 22.73
CA VAL A 118 18.06 14.32 21.48
C VAL A 118 16.91 14.44 20.48
N VAL A 119 17.23 14.62 19.20
CA VAL A 119 16.27 14.60 18.08
C VAL A 119 16.68 13.49 17.12
N TRP A 120 15.90 12.41 17.07
CA TRP A 120 16.25 11.20 16.31
C TRP A 120 15.56 11.17 14.94
N PHE A 121 16.38 11.39 13.92
CA PHE A 121 16.04 11.39 12.49
C PHE A 121 15.95 9.98 11.89
N LYS A 122 14.99 9.77 10.97
CA LYS A 122 14.69 8.54 10.22
C LYS A 122 14.22 8.85 8.77
N HIS A 123 13.09 9.57 8.65
CA HIS A 123 12.34 9.87 7.40
C HIS A 123 11.92 11.35 7.35
N ASP A 124 12.67 12.18 8.06
CA ASP A 124 12.40 13.57 8.47
C ASP A 124 13.65 14.45 8.21
N LEU A 125 14.46 14.09 7.20
CA LEU A 125 15.83 14.58 6.97
C LEU A 125 15.95 16.04 6.48
N ARG A 126 15.54 17.00 7.31
CA ARG A 126 15.54 18.44 7.02
C ARG A 126 15.57 19.28 8.31
N VAL A 127 15.89 20.57 8.20
CA VAL A 127 15.69 21.55 9.29
C VAL A 127 14.44 22.43 9.09
N ASP A 128 14.00 22.61 7.84
CA ASP A 128 12.76 23.33 7.49
C ASP A 128 11.51 22.52 7.86
N ASP A 129 10.42 23.20 8.24
CA ASP A 129 9.16 22.57 8.65
C ASP A 129 9.31 21.32 9.55
N HIS A 130 10.14 21.44 10.60
CA HIS A 130 10.49 20.31 11.46
C HIS A 130 10.03 20.52 12.92
N PRO A 131 8.79 20.15 13.28
CA PRO A 131 8.25 20.28 14.63
C PRO A 131 9.09 19.64 15.75
N GLY A 132 9.88 18.59 15.48
CA GLY A 132 10.76 17.96 16.47
C GLY A 132 11.85 18.90 17.01
N LEU A 133 12.73 19.40 16.14
CA LEU A 133 13.71 20.46 16.45
C LEU A 133 13.04 21.67 17.14
N ALA A 134 11.92 22.17 16.60
CA ALA A 134 11.19 23.30 17.18
C ALA A 134 10.73 23.02 18.62
N ALA A 135 10.19 21.83 18.88
CA ALA A 135 9.77 21.41 20.21
C ALA A 135 10.95 21.14 21.16
N ALA A 136 12.08 20.64 20.65
CA ALA A 136 13.29 20.42 21.44
C ALA A 136 13.89 21.75 21.93
N VAL A 137 14.07 22.72 21.03
CA VAL A 137 14.56 24.06 21.37
C VAL A 137 13.60 24.79 22.31
N ALA A 138 12.28 24.65 22.10
CA ALA A 138 11.28 25.27 22.98
C ALA A 138 11.17 24.61 24.37
N ALA A 139 11.41 23.30 24.47
CA ALA A 139 11.37 22.57 25.75
C ALA A 139 12.61 22.82 26.60
N GLU A 140 13.79 23.00 25.98
CA GLU A 140 15.07 23.16 26.67
C GLU A 140 15.89 24.37 26.16
N PRO A 141 15.42 25.63 26.26
CA PRO A 141 16.03 26.81 25.60
C PRO A 141 17.42 27.23 26.11
N ARG A 142 18.04 26.44 26.99
CA ARG A 142 19.36 26.66 27.59
C ARG A 142 20.27 25.42 27.50
N ARG A 143 19.88 24.40 26.74
CA ARG A 143 20.63 23.16 26.56
C ARG A 143 20.88 22.90 25.07
N PRO A 144 21.99 22.25 24.71
CA PRO A 144 22.21 21.83 23.34
C PRO A 144 21.17 20.80 22.91
N VAL A 145 20.76 20.91 21.65
CA VAL A 145 19.95 19.91 20.95
C VAL A 145 20.90 19.03 20.14
N LEU A 146 20.71 17.71 20.20
CA LEU A 146 21.55 16.70 19.55
C LEU A 146 20.79 16.01 18.42
N PRO A 147 21.00 16.43 17.15
CA PRO A 147 20.56 15.69 15.98
C PRO A 147 21.26 14.32 15.92
N LEU A 148 20.49 13.23 15.88
CA LEU A 148 21.00 11.86 15.72
C LEU A 148 20.34 11.20 14.51
N TYR A 149 21.14 10.60 13.64
CA TYR A 149 20.68 9.60 12.67
C TYR A 149 21.27 8.23 12.98
N VAL A 150 20.49 7.15 12.80
CA VAL A 150 20.96 5.78 13.01
C VAL A 150 20.69 4.91 11.79
N PHE A 151 21.75 4.36 11.20
CA PHE A 151 21.70 3.37 10.13
C PHE A 151 21.27 2.00 10.68
N ASP A 152 19.98 1.83 10.97
CA ASP A 152 19.41 0.58 11.49
C ASP A 152 19.08 -0.41 10.36
N ARG A 153 19.64 -1.62 10.44
CA ARG A 153 19.43 -2.72 9.46
C ARG A 153 17.95 -3.01 9.19
N ARG A 154 17.06 -2.83 10.18
CA ARG A 154 15.62 -3.17 10.11
C ARG A 154 14.78 -2.06 9.49
N ILE A 155 15.23 -0.81 9.59
CA ILE A 155 14.64 0.35 8.89
C ILE A 155 15.05 0.28 7.41
N LEU A 156 16.35 0.10 7.14
CA LEU A 156 16.92 0.11 5.79
C LEU A 156 16.64 -1.16 4.97
N ALA A 157 16.08 -2.22 5.58
CA ALA A 157 15.75 -3.50 4.93
C ALA A 157 14.69 -3.43 3.81
N GLY A 158 14.22 -2.25 3.40
CA GLY A 158 13.34 -2.04 2.25
C GLY A 158 13.94 -1.18 1.13
N TYR A 159 15.16 -0.65 1.33
CA TYR A 159 15.77 0.33 0.41
C TYR A 159 16.47 -0.37 -0.76
N SER A 160 16.38 0.22 -1.95
CA SER A 160 17.21 -0.13 -3.11
C SER A 160 18.60 0.51 -2.99
N ASP A 161 19.57 0.02 -3.79
CA ASP A 161 20.89 0.66 -3.92
C ASP A 161 20.76 2.17 -4.23
N THR A 162 19.83 2.57 -5.10
CA THR A 162 19.54 3.98 -5.40
C THR A 162 18.99 4.73 -4.18
N MET A 163 18.04 4.16 -3.44
CA MET A 163 17.52 4.81 -2.22
C MET A 163 18.57 4.93 -1.11
N LEU A 164 19.54 4.01 -1.04
CA LEU A 164 20.70 4.13 -0.13
C LEU A 164 21.65 5.24 -0.59
N GLU A 165 21.85 5.39 -1.90
CA GLU A 165 22.63 6.50 -2.47
C GLU A 165 21.96 7.87 -2.18
N LEU A 166 20.64 7.99 -2.44
CA LEU A 166 19.85 9.19 -2.14
C LEU A 166 19.83 9.52 -0.64
N LEU A 167 19.76 8.51 0.22
CA LEU A 167 19.87 8.67 1.67
C LEU A 167 21.21 9.29 2.07
N LEU A 168 22.33 8.86 1.48
CA LEU A 168 23.64 9.41 1.81
C LEU A 168 23.75 10.88 1.41
N PHE A 169 23.26 11.29 0.22
CA PHE A 169 23.22 12.71 -0.16
C PHE A 169 22.32 13.55 0.75
N ALA A 170 21.16 13.00 1.17
CA ALA A 170 20.26 13.69 2.09
C ALA A 170 20.89 13.90 3.48
N LEU A 171 21.67 12.93 3.96
CA LEU A 171 22.38 13.02 5.24
C LEU A 171 23.64 13.91 5.17
N GLU A 172 24.32 13.93 4.02
CA GLU A 172 25.44 14.85 3.76
C GLU A 172 24.96 16.30 3.79
N ASP A 173 23.89 16.62 3.06
CA ASP A 173 23.26 17.94 3.06
C ASP A 173 22.77 18.34 4.47
N LEU A 174 22.02 17.47 5.15
CA LEU A 174 21.56 17.72 6.52
C LEU A 174 22.74 17.97 7.49
N LYS A 175 23.84 17.22 7.38
CA LYS A 175 25.05 17.41 8.20
C LYS A 175 25.77 18.72 7.86
N MET A 176 25.78 19.16 6.59
CA MET A 176 26.28 20.49 6.21
C MET A 176 25.41 21.63 6.76
N VAL A 177 24.07 21.52 6.65
CA VAL A 177 23.12 22.53 7.12
C VAL A 177 23.13 22.66 8.65
N LEU A 178 23.31 21.55 9.38
CA LEU A 178 23.47 21.61 10.84
C LEU A 178 24.81 22.24 11.24
N LYS A 179 25.89 21.98 10.48
CA LYS A 179 27.21 22.60 10.71
C LYS A 179 27.25 24.09 10.45
N SER A 180 26.46 24.61 9.50
CA SER A 180 26.34 26.07 9.31
C SER A 180 25.52 26.78 10.40
N GLN A 181 24.90 26.02 11.32
CA GLN A 181 24.23 26.52 12.54
C GLN A 181 25.02 26.22 13.83
N GLU A 182 26.33 26.01 13.76
CA GLU A 182 27.18 25.65 14.92
C GLU A 182 26.73 24.35 15.65
N SER A 183 26.04 23.46 14.93
CA SER A 183 25.60 22.13 15.39
C SER A 183 26.25 21.03 14.55
N ASP A 184 25.88 19.77 14.75
CA ASP A 184 26.29 18.66 13.87
C ASP A 184 25.27 17.51 13.92
N LEU A 185 25.27 16.65 12.88
CA LEU A 185 24.51 15.40 12.85
C LEU A 185 25.34 14.25 13.41
N LEU A 186 24.95 13.69 14.55
CA LEU A 186 25.57 12.48 15.09
C LEU A 186 25.15 11.27 14.25
N ILE A 187 26.12 10.46 13.83
CA ILE A 187 25.92 9.27 12.98
C ILE A 187 26.17 8.00 13.77
N GLY A 188 25.13 7.19 13.95
CA GLY A 188 25.22 5.85 14.53
C GLY A 188 25.05 4.73 13.50
N LEU A 189 25.79 3.63 13.66
CA LEU A 189 25.71 2.42 12.84
C LEU A 189 25.50 1.20 13.76
N GLY A 190 24.34 0.53 13.68
CA GLY A 190 23.99 -0.55 14.61
C GLY A 190 22.49 -0.75 14.77
N ASN A 191 22.06 -1.31 15.91
CA ASN A 191 20.64 -1.28 16.30
C ASN A 191 20.33 0.05 17.00
N ALA A 192 19.18 0.65 16.71
CA ALA A 192 18.78 1.91 17.33
C ALA A 192 18.72 1.83 18.87
N GLU A 193 18.27 0.72 19.46
CA GLU A 193 18.21 0.53 20.91
C GLU A 193 19.57 0.58 21.61
N ASP A 194 20.64 0.15 20.94
CA ASP A 194 22.00 0.18 21.51
C ASP A 194 22.61 1.58 21.36
N VAL A 195 22.47 2.18 20.17
CA VAL A 195 23.01 3.51 19.84
C VAL A 195 22.33 4.60 20.64
N VAL A 196 21.00 4.61 20.71
CA VAL A 196 20.23 5.60 21.47
C VAL A 196 20.50 5.44 22.97
N LEU A 197 20.58 4.19 23.48
CA LEU A 197 20.92 3.95 24.89
C LEU A 197 22.34 4.45 25.24
N LYS A 198 23.34 4.25 24.37
CA LYS A 198 24.69 4.82 24.57
C LYS A 198 24.60 6.34 24.66
N LEU A 199 24.07 7.00 23.62
CA LEU A 199 24.05 8.46 23.54
C LEU A 199 23.31 9.10 24.73
N VAL A 200 22.13 8.57 25.09
CA VAL A 200 21.33 9.08 26.22
C VAL A 200 22.11 9.03 27.54
N ASN A 201 22.89 7.98 27.77
CA ASN A 201 23.73 7.86 28.97
C ASN A 201 24.97 8.76 28.92
N GLU A 202 25.57 8.92 27.73
CA GLU A 202 26.74 9.77 27.52
C GLU A 202 26.40 11.26 27.75
N VAL A 203 25.25 11.72 27.27
CA VAL A 203 24.82 13.13 27.32
C VAL A 203 23.75 13.42 28.38
N GLN A 204 23.44 12.44 29.23
CA GLN A 204 22.37 12.47 30.24
C GLN A 204 21.08 13.11 29.73
N ALA A 205 20.58 12.61 28.59
CA ALA A 205 19.43 13.18 27.90
C ALA A 205 18.12 12.94 28.67
N GLY A 206 17.32 13.98 28.84
CA GLY A 206 16.01 13.90 29.52
C GLY A 206 14.83 13.68 28.58
N LEU A 207 14.99 14.06 27.31
CA LEU A 207 13.96 14.05 26.27
C LEU A 207 14.54 13.52 24.95
N ILE A 208 13.75 12.71 24.23
CA ILE A 208 14.08 12.19 22.89
C ILE A 208 12.91 12.51 21.96
N PHE A 209 13.12 13.35 20.95
CA PHE A 209 12.10 13.73 19.98
C PHE A 209 12.21 12.87 18.71
N THR A 210 11.08 12.36 18.19
CA THR A 210 11.04 11.50 16.99
C THR A 210 9.71 11.67 16.23
N GLU A 211 9.73 11.57 14.89
CA GLU A 211 8.49 11.61 14.10
C GLU A 211 7.56 10.39 14.38
N GLU A 212 6.25 10.61 14.22
CA GLU A 212 5.18 9.63 14.31
C GLU A 212 5.25 8.65 13.13
N GLU A 213 5.75 7.45 13.39
CA GLU A 213 5.90 6.42 12.35
C GLU A 213 4.62 5.60 12.11
N VAL A 214 4.40 5.23 10.85
CA VAL A 214 3.31 4.33 10.43
C VAL A 214 3.80 2.99 9.88
N GLU A 215 5.08 2.82 9.55
CA GLU A 215 5.58 1.52 9.08
C GLU A 215 5.82 0.54 10.24
N TYR A 216 5.34 -0.69 10.10
CA TYR A 216 5.41 -1.70 11.17
C TYR A 216 6.86 -2.01 11.60
N ARG A 217 7.80 -2.08 10.66
CA ARG A 217 9.23 -2.32 10.96
C ARG A 217 9.80 -1.19 11.84
N VAL A 218 9.64 0.06 11.42
CA VAL A 218 10.17 1.24 12.13
C VAL A 218 9.49 1.42 13.49
N ARG A 219 8.18 1.19 13.57
CA ARG A 219 7.44 1.17 14.84
C ARG A 219 7.92 0.07 15.79
N ASN A 220 8.35 -1.08 15.28
CA ASN A 220 8.94 -2.14 16.10
C ASN A 220 10.32 -1.74 16.62
N VAL A 221 11.14 -1.03 15.82
CA VAL A 221 12.41 -0.45 16.29
C VAL A 221 12.17 0.58 17.39
N LEU A 222 11.22 1.50 17.21
CA LEU A 222 10.81 2.45 18.24
C LEU A 222 10.38 1.76 19.56
N ALA A 223 9.63 0.67 19.48
CA ALA A 223 9.25 -0.12 20.66
C ALA A 223 10.44 -0.87 21.30
N SER A 224 11.43 -1.31 20.52
CA SER A 224 12.70 -1.84 21.05
C SER A 224 13.50 -0.77 21.79
N VAL A 225 13.58 0.46 21.25
CA VAL A 225 14.22 1.61 21.91
C VAL A 225 13.50 1.97 23.22
N GLU A 226 12.16 2.10 23.20
CA GLU A 226 11.33 2.36 24.38
C GLU A 226 11.53 1.27 25.46
N SER A 227 11.59 0.01 25.06
CA SER A 227 11.87 -1.13 25.95
C SER A 227 13.30 -1.09 26.51
N SER A 228 14.32 -0.85 25.69
CA SER A 228 15.72 -0.77 26.12
C SER A 228 15.92 0.33 27.16
N LEU A 229 15.43 1.54 26.87
CA LEU A 229 15.47 2.68 27.78
C LEU A 229 14.67 2.40 29.07
N SER A 230 13.52 1.74 28.99
CA SER A 230 12.71 1.39 30.19
C SER A 230 13.37 0.36 31.12
N ASN A 231 14.33 -0.43 30.64
CA ASN A 231 15.03 -1.44 31.43
C ASN A 231 16.43 -0.98 31.92
N ALA A 232 16.89 0.18 31.47
CA ALA A 232 18.20 0.73 31.83
C ALA A 232 18.16 1.61 33.09
N SER A 233 19.32 1.80 33.71
CA SER A 233 19.51 2.66 34.89
C SER A 233 20.26 3.94 34.51
N PHE A 234 19.73 5.10 34.90
CA PHE A 234 20.27 6.43 34.56
C PHE A 234 20.62 7.22 35.84
N LEU A 235 21.60 8.11 35.77
CA LEU A 235 22.02 8.94 36.92
C LEU A 235 20.92 9.91 37.39
N SER A 236 20.00 10.27 36.48
CA SER A 236 18.78 11.02 36.74
C SER A 236 17.75 10.29 37.61
N GLY A 237 17.89 8.98 37.80
CA GLY A 237 16.91 8.12 38.48
C GLY A 237 15.66 7.76 37.66
N TYR A 238 15.52 8.28 36.43
CA TYR A 238 14.36 8.05 35.56
C TYR A 238 14.79 7.90 34.09
N PRO A 239 14.14 7.02 33.30
CA PRO A 239 14.38 6.94 31.86
C PRO A 239 13.96 8.23 31.14
N PRO A 240 14.55 8.54 29.98
CA PRO A 240 14.15 9.69 29.16
C PRO A 240 12.71 9.55 28.64
N GLU A 241 12.03 10.70 28.46
CA GLU A 241 10.69 10.72 27.86
C GLU A 241 10.80 10.81 26.33
N ILE A 242 10.18 9.86 25.62
CA ILE A 242 10.12 9.85 24.14
C ILE A 242 8.92 10.72 23.70
N VAL A 243 9.21 11.85 23.08
CA VAL A 243 8.22 12.81 22.57
C VAL A 243 8.00 12.60 21.07
N VAL A 244 6.82 12.09 20.72
CA VAL A 244 6.46 11.80 19.32
C VAL A 244 5.76 13.02 18.68
N TRP A 245 6.26 13.48 17.54
CA TRP A 245 5.73 14.65 16.79
C TRP A 245 5.30 14.27 15.35
N SER A 246 4.57 15.13 14.65
CA SER A 246 4.16 14.87 13.24
C SER A 246 4.04 16.15 12.40
N ALA A 247 4.56 16.16 11.17
CA ALA A 247 4.37 17.24 10.20
C ALA A 247 3.14 17.03 9.28
N SER A 248 1.96 16.76 9.86
CA SER A 248 0.74 16.56 9.08
C SER A 248 0.25 17.85 8.40
N LEU A 249 -0.27 17.70 7.18
CA LEU A 249 -0.82 18.79 6.37
C LEU A 249 -2.16 19.30 6.92
N TYR A 250 -2.96 18.41 7.52
CA TYR A 250 -4.20 18.77 8.20
C TYR A 250 -4.01 18.78 9.71
N ASP A 251 -4.65 19.71 10.40
CA ASP A 251 -4.82 19.69 11.85
C ASP A 251 -5.95 18.74 12.25
N TYR A 252 -5.63 17.75 13.07
CA TYR A 252 -6.60 16.80 13.62
C TYR A 252 -6.20 16.44 15.06
N LYS A 253 -7.15 16.60 15.98
CA LYS A 253 -6.93 16.38 17.41
C LYS A 253 -6.57 14.93 17.72
N ASN A 254 -7.29 13.98 17.13
CA ASN A 254 -7.21 12.57 17.48
C ASN A 254 -7.33 11.67 16.22
N PRO A 255 -6.35 10.79 15.92
CA PRO A 255 -6.44 9.88 14.78
C PRO A 255 -7.62 8.89 14.86
N ARG A 256 -8.22 8.68 16.05
CA ARG A 256 -9.42 7.85 16.19
C ARG A 256 -10.67 8.50 15.60
N GLU A 257 -10.75 9.83 15.62
CA GLU A 257 -11.92 10.60 15.17
C GLU A 257 -11.96 10.83 13.66
N LEU A 258 -10.80 10.77 12.98
CA LEU A 258 -10.68 10.84 11.52
C LEU A 258 -11.64 9.86 10.81
N SER A 259 -12.25 10.29 9.71
CA SER A 259 -13.03 9.39 8.86
C SER A 259 -12.20 8.23 8.27
N THR A 260 -12.83 7.09 7.98
CA THR A 260 -12.29 6.03 7.10
C THR A 260 -12.53 6.30 5.61
N SER A 261 -13.30 7.33 5.26
CA SER A 261 -13.64 7.70 3.88
C SER A 261 -13.13 9.11 3.56
N HIS A 262 -12.28 9.22 2.52
CA HIS A 262 -11.71 10.49 2.06
C HIS A 262 -12.78 11.58 1.82
N ASN A 263 -13.97 11.16 1.39
CA ASN A 263 -15.15 12.03 1.21
C ASN A 263 -15.55 12.80 2.46
N GLN A 264 -15.71 12.07 3.56
CA GLN A 264 -16.20 12.62 4.81
C GLN A 264 -15.09 13.44 5.48
N PHE A 265 -13.84 13.00 5.36
CA PHE A 265 -12.64 13.77 5.71
C PHE A 265 -12.58 15.14 4.99
N LEU A 266 -12.82 15.18 3.67
CA LEU A 266 -12.92 16.47 2.95
C LEU A 266 -14.14 17.32 3.39
N LYS A 267 -15.22 16.69 3.85
CA LYS A 267 -16.42 17.37 4.39
C LYS A 267 -16.23 17.86 5.83
N GLU A 268 -15.33 17.25 6.61
CA GLU A 268 -14.89 17.71 7.93
C GLU A 268 -14.14 19.05 7.85
N LYS A 269 -13.59 19.41 6.67
CA LYS A 269 -12.93 20.70 6.37
C LYS A 269 -11.88 21.10 7.41
N LEU A 270 -11.05 20.13 7.80
CA LEU A 270 -9.97 20.35 8.74
C LEU A 270 -9.05 21.50 8.29
N PRO A 271 -8.61 22.38 9.19
CA PRO A 271 -7.67 23.43 8.83
C PRO A 271 -6.35 22.82 8.36
N MET A 272 -5.70 23.47 7.39
CA MET A 272 -4.40 23.04 6.89
C MET A 272 -3.29 23.79 7.63
N ASN A 273 -2.29 23.03 8.07
CA ASN A 273 -1.11 23.56 8.76
C ASN A 273 -0.17 24.24 7.76
N THR A 274 0.25 25.46 8.08
CA THR A 274 1.36 26.12 7.38
C THR A 274 2.70 25.44 7.72
N PRO A 275 3.70 25.48 6.83
CA PRO A 275 5.06 25.10 7.18
C PRO A 275 5.59 25.95 8.35
N LEU A 276 6.35 25.34 9.27
CA LEU A 276 7.18 26.08 10.21
C LEU A 276 8.44 26.57 9.50
N ALA A 277 8.85 27.81 9.76
CA ALA A 277 10.14 28.31 9.29
C ALA A 277 11.29 27.52 9.94
N ALA A 278 12.38 27.32 9.20
CA ALA A 278 13.61 26.73 9.72
C ALA A 278 14.10 27.47 10.98
N LEU A 279 14.39 26.72 12.05
CA LEU A 279 15.05 27.26 13.25
C LEU A 279 16.56 27.34 13.05
N SER A 280 17.19 28.26 13.79
CA SER A 280 18.60 28.15 14.17
C SER A 280 18.68 27.35 15.48
N LEU A 281 19.58 26.37 15.55
CA LEU A 281 19.81 25.59 16.77
C LEU A 281 20.75 26.30 17.76
N PRO A 282 20.68 25.98 19.07
CA PRO A 282 21.73 26.34 20.02
C PRO A 282 23.05 25.65 19.66
N ALA A 283 24.15 26.40 19.70
CA ALA A 283 25.49 25.91 19.40
C ALA A 283 25.88 24.68 20.24
N LEU A 284 26.54 23.70 19.61
CA LEU A 284 26.86 22.41 20.18
C LEU A 284 28.11 22.47 21.07
N ASN A 285 27.96 23.04 22.26
CA ASN A 285 29.02 23.20 23.26
C ASN A 285 29.32 21.90 24.05
N ILE A 286 29.31 20.73 23.39
CA ILE A 286 29.74 19.45 23.98
C ILE A 286 30.70 18.74 23.02
N GLU A 287 31.87 18.35 23.51
CA GLU A 287 32.80 17.48 22.79
C GLU A 287 32.25 16.05 22.74
N ILE A 288 31.66 15.66 21.61
CA ILE A 288 31.15 14.31 21.33
C ILE A 288 31.67 13.87 19.96
N GLU A 289 32.02 12.59 19.82
CA GLU A 289 32.39 12.00 18.54
C GLU A 289 31.15 11.90 17.62
N THR A 290 31.03 12.78 16.62
CA THR A 290 29.81 12.89 15.79
C THR A 290 29.72 11.85 14.67
N GLY A 291 30.79 11.07 14.45
CA GLY A 291 30.85 10.02 13.43
C GLY A 291 30.97 10.52 11.99
N SER A 292 31.59 9.70 11.14
CA SER A 292 31.61 9.88 9.68
C SER A 292 30.40 9.23 9.04
N LEU A 293 29.92 9.77 7.92
CA LEU A 293 28.96 9.07 7.07
C LEU A 293 29.65 7.86 6.40
N PRO A 294 29.02 6.67 6.40
CA PRO A 294 29.59 5.48 5.76
C PRO A 294 29.51 5.60 4.23
N THR A 295 30.44 4.98 3.52
CA THR A 295 30.35 4.87 2.05
C THR A 295 29.21 3.92 1.64
N LEU A 296 28.75 4.03 0.39
CA LEU A 296 27.68 3.16 -0.12
C LEU A 296 28.05 1.67 -0.06
N GLU A 297 29.31 1.30 -0.28
CA GLU A 297 29.75 -0.10 -0.19
C GLU A 297 29.99 -0.58 1.25
N GLU A 298 30.42 0.28 2.18
CA GLU A 298 30.37 0.00 3.63
C GLU A 298 28.94 -0.27 4.10
N LEU A 299 27.99 0.60 3.72
CA LEU A 299 26.59 0.46 4.09
C LEU A 299 25.98 -0.81 3.48
N LYS A 300 26.33 -1.15 2.23
CA LYS A 300 25.98 -2.45 1.63
C LYS A 300 26.64 -3.63 2.35
N GLY A 301 27.89 -3.51 2.78
CA GLY A 301 28.59 -4.51 3.59
C GLY A 301 27.86 -4.78 4.90
N PHE A 302 27.60 -3.72 5.66
CA PHE A 302 26.81 -3.75 6.89
C PHE A 302 25.41 -4.34 6.68
N LEU A 303 24.74 -4.06 5.56
CA LEU A 303 23.44 -4.66 5.20
C LEU A 303 23.54 -6.10 4.65
N LYS A 304 24.72 -6.60 4.27
CA LYS A 304 25.01 -7.98 3.84
C LYS A 304 25.39 -8.89 5.01
N GLU A 305 26.13 -8.40 6.01
CA GLU A 305 26.59 -9.19 7.16
C GLU A 305 25.45 -9.83 7.97
N SER A 306 24.31 -9.15 8.13
CA SER A 306 23.12 -9.72 8.76
C SER A 306 22.33 -10.68 7.86
N ARG A 307 22.85 -11.02 6.67
CA ARG A 307 22.28 -12.00 5.73
C ARG A 307 23.07 -13.32 5.79
N THR A 308 23.46 -13.74 7.01
CA THR A 308 24.09 -15.04 7.27
C THR A 308 23.26 -16.19 6.67
N SER A 309 23.78 -16.80 5.59
CA SER A 309 23.42 -18.09 4.96
C SER A 309 21.96 -18.39 4.55
N GLU A 310 20.93 -17.84 5.19
CA GLU A 310 19.54 -18.31 5.07
C GLU A 310 18.75 -17.59 3.97
N ASN A 311 19.06 -16.32 3.72
CA ASN A 311 18.32 -15.46 2.79
C ASN A 311 18.79 -15.59 1.33
N ASN A 312 18.76 -16.82 0.80
CA ASN A 312 19.08 -17.17 -0.61
C ASN A 312 18.19 -16.47 -1.66
N TRP A 313 17.21 -15.67 -1.25
CA TRP A 313 16.14 -15.13 -2.09
C TRP A 313 16.23 -13.64 -2.40
N VAL A 314 17.13 -12.89 -1.74
CA VAL A 314 17.34 -11.47 -2.09
C VAL A 314 17.72 -11.27 -3.57
N PRO A 315 18.50 -12.16 -4.23
CA PRO A 315 18.75 -12.05 -5.67
C PRO A 315 17.51 -12.06 -6.56
N LEU A 316 16.40 -12.68 -6.13
CA LEU A 316 15.15 -12.76 -6.91
C LEU A 316 14.51 -11.38 -7.14
N LYS A 317 14.88 -10.38 -6.32
CA LYS A 317 14.47 -8.98 -6.47
C LYS A 317 15.15 -8.25 -7.62
N GLY A 318 16.38 -8.66 -7.96
CA GLY A 318 17.24 -7.99 -8.95
C GLY A 318 16.85 -8.21 -10.41
N THR A 319 15.79 -8.97 -10.69
CA THR A 319 15.29 -9.19 -12.05
C THR A 319 13.80 -8.88 -12.10
N SER A 320 13.37 -8.10 -13.10
CA SER A 320 11.97 -7.74 -13.28
C SER A 320 11.15 -8.92 -13.81
N ALA A 321 9.86 -8.96 -13.47
CA ALA A 321 8.94 -10.00 -13.93
C ALA A 321 8.91 -10.12 -15.47
N ARG A 322 8.91 -8.97 -16.17
CA ARG A 322 8.91 -8.88 -17.64
C ARG A 322 10.20 -9.45 -18.26
N SER A 323 11.35 -9.32 -17.59
CA SER A 323 12.63 -9.89 -18.04
C SER A 323 12.67 -11.41 -17.92
N ILE A 324 12.22 -11.95 -16.77
CA ILE A 324 12.10 -13.41 -16.56
C ILE A 324 11.14 -14.00 -17.60
N LEU A 325 9.96 -13.38 -17.78
CA LEU A 325 8.96 -13.84 -18.74
C LEU A 325 9.47 -13.81 -20.20
N LYS A 326 10.13 -12.73 -20.64
CA LYS A 326 10.80 -12.66 -21.96
C LYS A 326 11.76 -13.84 -22.14
N LYS A 327 12.60 -14.13 -21.13
CA LYS A 327 13.62 -15.20 -21.16
C LYS A 327 12.99 -16.60 -21.20
N THR A 328 11.93 -16.85 -20.45
CA THR A 328 11.20 -18.13 -20.47
C THR A 328 10.55 -18.38 -21.84
N LEU A 329 9.93 -17.35 -22.43
CA LEU A 329 9.27 -17.47 -23.73
C LEU A 329 10.26 -17.70 -24.88
N SER A 330 11.40 -17.01 -24.91
CA SER A 330 12.42 -17.24 -25.95
C SER A 330 13.02 -18.65 -25.88
N GLN A 331 13.26 -19.18 -24.67
CA GLN A 331 13.70 -20.57 -24.48
C GLN A 331 12.68 -21.62 -24.95
N ILE A 332 11.39 -21.29 -24.95
CA ILE A 332 10.33 -22.18 -25.44
C ILE A 332 10.24 -22.14 -26.97
N ASN A 333 10.29 -20.96 -27.59
CA ASN A 333 10.31 -20.82 -29.05
C ASN A 333 11.49 -21.57 -29.69
N VAL A 334 12.67 -21.57 -29.05
CA VAL A 334 13.85 -22.35 -29.49
C VAL A 334 13.60 -23.87 -29.40
N LYS A 335 12.78 -24.34 -28.44
CA LYS A 335 12.45 -25.76 -28.27
C LYS A 335 11.33 -26.26 -29.17
N THR A 336 10.40 -25.40 -29.59
CA THR A 336 9.25 -25.79 -30.44
C THR A 336 9.55 -25.77 -31.93
N GLY A 337 10.71 -25.23 -32.35
CA GLY A 337 11.15 -25.20 -33.75
C GLY A 337 10.35 -24.24 -34.65
N VAL A 338 9.45 -23.45 -34.08
CA VAL A 338 8.63 -22.48 -34.84
C VAL A 338 9.43 -21.19 -35.04
N ALA A 339 10.19 -21.13 -36.13
CA ALA A 339 10.84 -19.92 -36.59
C ALA A 339 9.79 -18.90 -37.07
N SER A 340 9.35 -18.02 -36.18
CA SER A 340 8.43 -16.92 -36.52
C SER A 340 9.15 -15.85 -37.35
N SER A 341 8.97 -15.89 -38.67
CA SER A 341 9.50 -14.88 -39.60
C SER A 341 8.71 -13.58 -39.54
N GLY A 342 8.74 -12.90 -38.38
CA GLY A 342 8.45 -11.48 -38.26
C GLY A 342 9.74 -10.69 -38.47
N SER A 343 9.71 -9.66 -39.31
CA SER A 343 10.85 -8.75 -39.48
C SER A 343 11.06 -7.96 -38.18
N ASP A 344 12.12 -8.27 -37.44
CA ASP A 344 12.39 -7.65 -36.15
C ASP A 344 12.92 -6.22 -36.34
N GLY A 345 12.00 -5.26 -36.31
CA GLY A 345 12.24 -3.82 -36.30
C GLY A 345 11.82 -3.18 -34.97
N GLY A 346 11.84 -3.96 -33.89
CA GLY A 346 11.40 -3.57 -32.56
C GLY A 346 12.51 -3.76 -31.52
N GLU A 347 13.64 -3.08 -31.71
CA GLU A 347 14.73 -3.06 -30.74
C GLU A 347 14.21 -2.73 -29.33
N ASP A 348 14.77 -3.41 -28.33
CA ASP A 348 14.43 -3.18 -26.92
C ASP A 348 14.55 -1.68 -26.61
N THR A 349 13.46 -1.04 -26.19
CA THR A 349 13.42 0.41 -25.94
C THR A 349 14.20 0.82 -24.68
N THR A 350 14.98 -0.10 -24.11
CA THR A 350 16.03 0.10 -23.11
C THR A 350 17.44 0.19 -23.72
N ALA A 351 17.60 0.00 -25.04
CA ALA A 351 18.87 0.15 -25.76
C ALA A 351 18.92 1.43 -26.64
N TYR A 352 17.78 1.87 -27.20
CA TYR A 352 17.75 2.93 -28.23
C TYR A 352 17.64 4.38 -27.71
N TYR A 353 17.79 4.61 -26.40
CA TYR A 353 17.85 5.97 -25.82
C TYR A 353 19.27 6.54 -25.67
N ALA A 354 20.29 5.81 -26.15
CA ALA A 354 21.69 6.18 -26.03
C ALA A 354 22.19 7.10 -27.17
N MET A 355 21.47 8.17 -27.56
CA MET A 355 22.09 9.31 -28.27
C MET A 355 21.26 10.62 -28.27
N SER A 356 21.97 11.75 -28.27
CA SER A 356 21.48 13.11 -28.56
C SER A 356 20.54 13.80 -27.56
N GLY A 357 20.81 13.64 -26.25
CA GLY A 357 20.67 14.74 -25.29
C GLY A 357 22.05 15.35 -25.02
N ARG A 358 22.17 16.69 -24.87
CA ARG A 358 23.45 17.29 -24.43
C ARG A 358 23.71 16.88 -22.98
N LYS A 359 24.81 16.17 -22.73
CA LYS A 359 25.23 15.79 -21.37
C LYS A 359 25.53 17.04 -20.55
N ILE A 360 24.70 17.31 -19.55
CA ILE A 360 24.97 18.31 -18.51
C ILE A 360 25.66 17.57 -17.38
N GLN A 361 27.00 17.54 -17.40
CA GLN A 361 27.76 17.14 -16.23
C GLN A 361 27.56 18.19 -15.13
N ASN A 362 27.56 17.74 -13.87
CA ASN A 362 27.42 18.56 -12.66
C ASN A 362 26.03 19.24 -12.51
N SER A 363 24.97 18.43 -12.53
CA SER A 363 23.61 18.87 -12.18
C SER A 363 23.28 18.52 -10.73
N MET A 364 22.71 19.48 -9.99
CA MET A 364 22.36 19.30 -8.57
C MET A 364 21.15 18.38 -8.38
N PHE A 365 20.25 18.32 -9.38
CA PHE A 365 18.93 17.72 -9.19
C PHE A 365 18.90 16.20 -9.39
N ALA A 366 19.83 15.59 -10.11
CA ALA A 366 19.87 14.13 -10.32
C ALA A 366 21.20 13.65 -10.94
N SER A 367 21.44 12.34 -10.94
CA SER A 367 22.58 11.72 -11.65
C SER A 367 22.31 11.54 -13.15
N GLU A 368 23.37 11.34 -13.94
CA GLU A 368 23.27 10.81 -15.32
C GLU A 368 22.45 9.50 -15.39
N SER A 369 22.36 8.74 -14.29
CA SER A 369 21.64 7.46 -14.18
C SER A 369 20.30 7.49 -13.42
N SER A 370 19.93 8.59 -12.73
CA SER A 370 18.70 8.66 -11.92
C SER A 370 17.66 9.62 -12.49
N THR A 371 16.40 9.20 -12.51
CA THR A 371 15.24 10.09 -12.70
C THR A 371 14.88 10.85 -11.42
N GLU A 372 15.24 10.29 -10.26
CA GLU A 372 14.86 10.74 -8.93
C GLU A 372 15.67 11.96 -8.48
N VAL A 373 15.01 12.88 -7.75
CA VAL A 373 15.61 14.13 -7.25
C VAL A 373 16.64 13.86 -6.13
N ARG A 374 17.80 14.53 -6.23
CA ARG A 374 18.95 14.45 -5.30
C ARG A 374 19.10 15.71 -4.45
N GLY A 375 19.90 15.60 -3.40
CA GLY A 375 20.32 16.72 -2.54
C GLY A 375 19.33 17.09 -1.45
N GLY A 376 19.55 18.26 -0.84
CA GLY A 376 18.79 18.79 0.29
C GLY A 376 17.46 19.46 -0.01
N THR A 377 16.93 20.14 1.02
CA THR A 377 15.67 20.88 0.96
C THR A 377 15.69 21.95 -0.12
N GLU A 378 16.72 22.80 -0.17
CA GLU A 378 16.85 23.89 -1.14
C GLU A 378 16.98 23.39 -2.59
N ILE A 379 17.71 22.28 -2.79
CA ILE A 379 17.86 21.62 -4.09
C ILE A 379 16.50 21.03 -4.53
N THR A 380 15.77 20.43 -3.59
CA THR A 380 14.40 19.94 -3.83
C THR A 380 13.42 21.07 -4.11
N LEU A 381 13.63 22.27 -3.55
CA LEU A 381 12.81 23.47 -3.78
C LEU A 381 13.04 24.12 -5.16
N ASP A 382 14.28 24.32 -5.62
CA ASP A 382 14.51 24.83 -6.99
C ASP A 382 14.10 23.79 -8.05
N ALA A 383 14.20 22.48 -7.74
CA ALA A 383 13.60 21.42 -8.56
C ALA A 383 12.06 21.51 -8.59
N LEU A 384 11.38 21.74 -7.45
CA LEU A 384 9.93 21.95 -7.42
C LEU A 384 9.53 23.19 -8.23
N ALA A 385 10.25 24.30 -8.08
CA ALA A 385 10.02 25.51 -8.86
C ALA A 385 10.18 25.26 -10.38
N ALA A 386 11.20 24.50 -10.78
CA ALA A 386 11.40 24.07 -12.16
C ALA A 386 10.25 23.17 -12.67
N TYR A 387 9.78 22.21 -11.86
CA TYR A 387 8.66 21.32 -12.20
C TYR A 387 7.35 22.08 -12.42
N LEU A 388 7.00 22.97 -11.49
CA LEU A 388 5.79 23.77 -11.59
C LEU A 388 5.78 24.68 -12.83
N LYS A 389 6.96 25.16 -13.23
CA LYS A 389 7.20 26.02 -14.40
C LYS A 389 7.53 25.27 -15.69
N TYR A 390 7.33 23.95 -15.76
CA TYR A 390 7.58 23.13 -16.95
C TYR A 390 6.95 23.69 -18.25
N LEU A 391 5.75 24.29 -18.18
CA LEU A 391 5.04 24.86 -19.33
C LEU A 391 5.43 26.33 -19.65
N GLU A 392 6.33 26.94 -18.88
CA GLU A 392 6.81 28.32 -19.11
C GLU A 392 8.10 28.36 -19.95
N GLY A 393 8.79 27.21 -20.08
CA GLY A 393 10.15 27.14 -20.62
C GLY A 393 11.20 27.64 -19.62
N THR A 394 12.48 27.55 -19.97
CA THR A 394 13.57 27.96 -19.09
C THR A 394 14.84 28.33 -19.84
N GLY A 395 15.58 29.31 -19.31
CA GLY A 395 16.97 29.60 -19.68
C GLY A 395 18.01 28.97 -18.74
N LYS A 396 17.59 28.40 -17.60
CA LYS A 396 18.48 27.69 -16.67
C LYS A 396 18.77 26.29 -17.20
N ALA A 397 20.04 25.98 -17.48
CA ALA A 397 20.47 24.65 -17.93
C ALA A 397 20.07 23.52 -16.96
N SER A 398 20.17 23.76 -15.65
CA SER A 398 19.77 22.78 -14.62
C SER A 398 18.26 22.49 -14.62
N TRP A 399 17.42 23.46 -15.00
CA TRP A 399 15.97 23.25 -15.13
C TRP A 399 15.63 22.48 -16.41
N GLN A 400 16.39 22.69 -17.50
CA GLN A 400 16.19 21.98 -18.76
C GLN A 400 16.32 20.46 -18.58
N GLU A 401 17.30 20.00 -17.81
CA GLU A 401 17.44 18.56 -17.52
C GLU A 401 16.24 18.01 -16.73
N LEU A 402 15.74 18.76 -15.73
CA LEU A 402 14.53 18.35 -15.03
C LEU A 402 13.33 18.31 -15.97
N HIS A 403 13.19 19.27 -16.88
CA HIS A 403 12.13 19.29 -17.90
C HIS A 403 12.22 18.08 -18.84
N ASP A 404 13.43 17.66 -19.22
CA ASP A 404 13.65 16.42 -19.95
C ASP A 404 13.30 15.18 -19.11
N LYS A 405 13.62 15.17 -17.81
CA LYS A 405 13.25 14.07 -16.89
C LYS A 405 11.75 14.03 -16.58
N VAL A 406 11.03 15.14 -16.56
CA VAL A 406 9.56 15.20 -16.57
C VAL A 406 9.03 14.49 -17.81
N ARG A 407 9.50 14.89 -19.01
CA ARG A 407 9.09 14.31 -20.29
C ARG A 407 9.35 12.80 -20.40
N LEU A 408 10.41 12.30 -19.77
CA LEU A 408 10.75 10.87 -19.72
C LEU A 408 9.96 10.06 -18.67
N THR A 409 9.51 10.69 -17.57
CA THR A 409 8.80 10.02 -16.47
C THR A 409 7.28 10.14 -16.53
N GLU A 410 6.74 11.05 -17.35
CA GLU A 410 5.30 11.25 -17.55
C GLU A 410 4.67 10.12 -18.37
N THR A 411 4.58 8.92 -17.77
CA THR A 411 3.90 7.75 -18.36
C THR A 411 2.38 7.91 -18.47
N ARG A 412 1.81 8.78 -17.62
CA ARG A 412 0.42 9.25 -17.57
C ARG A 412 0.43 10.69 -17.04
N ASP A 413 -0.62 11.46 -17.31
CA ASP A 413 -0.80 12.82 -16.80
C ASP A 413 -0.57 12.87 -15.27
N GLY A 414 0.46 13.62 -14.84
CA GLY A 414 0.88 13.78 -13.45
C GLY A 414 1.64 12.60 -12.81
N ALA A 415 2.07 11.60 -13.58
CA ALA A 415 2.85 10.46 -13.06
C ALA A 415 4.32 10.82 -12.77
N SER A 416 4.86 11.82 -13.48
CA SER A 416 6.20 12.36 -13.26
C SER A 416 6.42 12.82 -11.82
N PHE A 417 5.46 13.51 -11.20
CA PHE A 417 5.66 14.11 -9.87
C PHE A 417 6.11 13.08 -8.82
N CYS A 418 5.37 11.97 -8.67
CA CYS A 418 5.73 10.92 -7.72
C CYS A 418 7.05 10.21 -8.08
N THR A 419 7.40 10.15 -9.38
CA THR A 419 8.63 9.52 -9.87
C THR A 419 9.87 10.38 -9.62
N LEU A 420 9.74 11.71 -9.69
CA LEU A 420 10.82 12.65 -9.45
C LEU A 420 10.99 12.94 -7.95
N PHE A 421 9.91 13.32 -7.25
CA PHE A 421 9.95 13.84 -5.87
C PHE A 421 9.62 12.78 -4.79
N GLY A 422 9.12 11.61 -5.17
CA GLY A 422 8.74 10.54 -4.24
C GLY A 422 9.84 10.15 -3.24
N PRO A 423 11.10 9.93 -3.68
CA PRO A 423 12.22 9.64 -2.79
C PRO A 423 12.54 10.77 -1.80
N ALA A 424 12.59 12.02 -2.25
CA ALA A 424 12.83 13.19 -1.38
C ALA A 424 11.72 13.36 -0.32
N LEU A 425 10.47 13.06 -0.70
CA LEU A 425 9.32 13.01 0.20
C LEU A 425 9.31 11.79 1.14
N GLN A 426 9.88 10.66 0.73
CA GLN A 426 10.04 9.45 1.56
C GLN A 426 11.16 9.62 2.61
N LEU A 427 12.26 10.27 2.22
CA LEU A 427 13.37 10.62 3.10
C LEU A 427 13.06 11.84 3.99
N GLY A 428 11.99 12.59 3.68
CA GLY A 428 11.57 13.78 4.42
C GLY A 428 12.48 14.99 4.23
N VAL A 429 13.30 15.00 3.17
CA VAL A 429 14.15 16.13 2.74
C VAL A 429 13.32 17.39 2.49
N ILE A 430 12.08 17.21 2.05
CA ILE A 430 11.05 18.25 1.99
C ILE A 430 9.77 17.73 2.64
N SER A 431 9.06 18.59 3.37
CA SER A 431 7.80 18.20 4.00
C SER A 431 6.63 18.26 2.99
N LYS A 432 5.60 17.43 3.22
CA LYS A 432 4.33 17.51 2.48
C LYS A 432 3.69 18.90 2.57
N ARG A 433 3.79 19.57 3.73
CA ARG A 433 3.30 20.94 3.91
C ARG A 433 4.07 21.94 3.06
N ARG A 434 5.40 21.83 3.03
CA ARG A 434 6.26 22.75 2.28
C ARG A 434 5.98 22.65 0.78
N VAL A 435 5.92 21.44 0.22
CA VAL A 435 5.54 21.25 -1.20
C VAL A 435 4.15 21.83 -1.48
N TYR A 436 3.15 21.54 -0.65
CA TYR A 436 1.80 22.06 -0.82
C TYR A 436 1.76 23.60 -0.76
N HIS A 437 2.48 24.19 0.20
CA HIS A 437 2.56 25.64 0.38
C HIS A 437 3.17 26.33 -0.84
N GLU A 438 4.36 25.91 -1.29
CA GLU A 438 5.02 26.52 -2.46
C GLU A 438 4.22 26.33 -3.74
N THR A 439 3.59 25.16 -3.91
CA THR A 439 2.73 24.88 -5.08
C THR A 439 1.52 25.80 -5.12
N ILE A 440 0.85 26.01 -3.98
CA ILE A 440 -0.31 26.91 -3.86
C ILE A 440 0.10 28.38 -3.92
N GLN A 441 1.30 28.74 -3.45
CA GLN A 441 1.81 30.11 -3.55
C GLN A 441 2.13 30.48 -5.00
N TYR A 442 2.85 29.62 -5.74
CA TYR A 442 3.08 29.80 -7.17
C TYR A 442 1.77 29.90 -7.98
N GLU A 443 0.77 29.07 -7.67
CA GLU A 443 -0.56 29.16 -8.29
C GLU A 443 -1.26 30.50 -7.99
N ARG A 444 -1.10 31.07 -6.79
CA ARG A 444 -1.60 32.42 -6.48
C ARG A 444 -0.85 33.49 -7.24
N ASP A 445 0.49 33.47 -7.22
CA ASP A 445 1.33 34.49 -7.84
C ASP A 445 1.06 34.60 -9.34
N ARG A 446 0.89 33.44 -10.01
CA ARG A 446 0.50 33.32 -11.42
C ARG A 446 -0.90 33.88 -11.72
N ASN A 447 -1.81 33.85 -10.75
CA ASN A 447 -3.20 34.27 -10.86
C ASN A 447 -3.50 35.57 -10.09
N ALA A 448 -2.51 36.45 -9.90
CA ALA A 448 -2.64 37.73 -9.19
C ALA A 448 -3.25 37.64 -7.77
N GLY A 449 -2.85 36.62 -7.02
CA GLY A 449 -3.29 36.33 -5.64
C GLY A 449 -4.51 35.41 -5.53
N PHE A 450 -5.20 35.11 -6.63
CA PHE A 450 -6.42 34.31 -6.64
C PHE A 450 -6.14 32.80 -6.82
N ILE A 451 -7.06 31.94 -6.35
CA ILE A 451 -7.07 30.50 -6.69
C ILE A 451 -8.38 30.23 -7.42
N SER A 452 -8.29 29.74 -8.66
CA SER A 452 -9.46 29.55 -9.51
C SER A 452 -10.43 28.49 -8.93
N PRO A 453 -11.75 28.78 -8.86
CA PRO A 453 -12.74 27.80 -8.42
C PRO A 453 -12.97 26.69 -9.48
N PHE A 454 -12.40 26.83 -10.67
CA PHE A 454 -12.59 25.90 -11.80
C PHE A 454 -11.48 24.85 -11.93
N GLY A 455 -10.34 25.02 -11.25
CA GLY A 455 -9.17 24.16 -11.41
C GLY A 455 -7.88 24.85 -11.00
N TYR A 456 -6.74 24.21 -11.24
CA TYR A 456 -5.43 24.85 -11.17
C TYR A 456 -4.97 25.25 -12.57
N SER A 457 -4.08 26.23 -12.66
CA SER A 457 -3.60 26.81 -13.92
C SER A 457 -2.81 25.85 -14.80
N THR A 458 -2.12 24.86 -14.23
CA THR A 458 -1.31 23.88 -14.97
C THR A 458 -1.56 22.43 -14.53
N PRO A 459 -1.26 21.44 -15.40
CA PRO A 459 -1.21 20.03 -15.02
C PRO A 459 -0.17 19.75 -13.93
N THR A 460 0.97 20.45 -13.92
CA THR A 460 2.05 20.24 -12.94
C THR A 460 1.67 20.70 -11.53
N VAL A 461 0.99 21.84 -11.37
CA VAL A 461 0.38 22.26 -10.10
C VAL A 461 -0.64 21.22 -9.64
N THR A 462 -1.48 20.73 -10.56
CA THR A 462 -2.49 19.71 -10.25
C THR A 462 -1.87 18.40 -9.78
N ALA A 463 -0.85 17.91 -10.49
CA ALA A 463 -0.12 16.69 -10.15
C ALA A 463 0.54 16.76 -8.78
N ALA A 464 1.24 17.87 -8.49
CA ALA A 464 1.88 18.09 -7.19
C ALA A 464 0.85 18.15 -6.05
N VAL A 465 -0.23 18.91 -6.19
CA VAL A 465 -1.28 18.99 -5.15
C VAL A 465 -1.99 17.65 -4.94
N ASP A 466 -2.45 16.99 -6.01
CA ASP A 466 -3.21 15.76 -5.89
C ASP A 466 -2.34 14.61 -5.35
N ALA A 467 -1.05 14.56 -5.71
CA ALA A 467 -0.09 13.62 -5.14
C ALA A 467 0.13 13.85 -3.63
N ILE A 468 0.41 15.08 -3.21
CA ILE A 468 0.66 15.40 -1.79
C ILE A 468 -0.58 15.15 -0.93
N CYS A 469 -1.78 15.55 -1.39
CA CYS A 469 -3.04 15.24 -0.72
C CYS A 469 -3.29 13.73 -0.63
N SER A 470 -2.94 12.96 -1.66
CA SER A 470 -3.04 11.50 -1.68
C SER A 470 -2.10 10.84 -0.66
N MET A 471 -0.81 11.22 -0.67
CA MET A 471 0.21 10.71 0.26
C MET A 471 -0.13 11.05 1.72
N GLU A 472 -0.71 12.23 1.98
CA GLU A 472 -1.24 12.58 3.30
C GLU A 472 -2.44 11.72 3.69
N TRP A 473 -3.45 11.58 2.82
CA TRP A 473 -4.64 10.76 3.10
C TRP A 473 -4.27 9.31 3.44
N TYR A 474 -3.39 8.68 2.66
CA TYR A 474 -2.99 7.29 2.92
C TYR A 474 -2.13 7.14 4.18
N TRP A 475 -1.29 8.13 4.52
CA TRP A 475 -0.57 8.15 5.80
C TRP A 475 -1.53 8.29 7.00
N LEU A 476 -2.53 9.17 6.91
CA LEU A 476 -3.56 9.35 7.95
C LEU A 476 -4.45 8.10 8.11
N LEU A 477 -4.83 7.47 7.00
CA LEU A 477 -5.61 6.23 6.97
C LEU A 477 -4.83 5.04 7.54
N ALA A 478 -3.52 4.96 7.27
CA ALA A 478 -2.59 4.01 7.88
C ALA A 478 -2.48 4.22 9.39
N LEU A 479 -2.27 5.47 9.84
CA LEU A 479 -2.20 5.83 11.25
C LEU A 479 -3.50 5.47 12.00
N LYS A 480 -4.66 5.87 11.49
CA LYS A 480 -5.96 5.49 12.07
C LYS A 480 -6.10 3.98 12.20
N SER A 481 -5.77 3.24 11.15
CA SER A 481 -5.90 1.77 11.11
C SER A 481 -4.98 1.03 12.09
N GLN A 482 -4.00 1.72 12.68
CA GLN A 482 -3.13 1.18 13.73
C GLN A 482 -3.49 1.64 15.15
N VAL A 483 -4.33 2.67 15.29
CA VAL A 483 -4.81 3.19 16.58
C VAL A 483 -6.24 2.70 16.89
N CYS A 484 -7.02 2.35 15.86
CA CYS A 484 -8.32 1.69 15.94
C CYS A 484 -8.22 0.26 15.41
N ILE A 485 -8.36 -0.74 16.29
CA ILE A 485 -8.48 -2.16 15.89
C ILE A 485 -9.93 -2.42 15.43
N GLU A 486 -10.21 -2.02 14.19
CA GLU A 486 -11.49 -2.24 13.49
C GLU A 486 -11.55 -3.68 12.90
N GLY A 487 -11.41 -4.72 13.75
CA GLY A 487 -11.48 -6.12 13.32
C GLY A 487 -10.90 -7.15 14.30
N ASN A 488 -10.92 -8.42 13.91
CA ASN A 488 -10.48 -9.55 14.75
C ASN A 488 -8.94 -9.74 14.79
N TYR A 489 -8.17 -8.97 14.04
CA TYR A 489 -6.73 -9.14 13.85
C TYR A 489 -5.99 -7.80 13.70
N PRO A 490 -4.71 -7.73 14.09
CA PRO A 490 -3.93 -6.50 14.02
C PRO A 490 -3.61 -6.11 12.57
N VAL A 491 -3.90 -4.86 12.20
CA VAL A 491 -3.47 -4.29 10.92
C VAL A 491 -2.01 -3.85 11.02
N ARG A 492 -1.21 -4.27 10.04
CA ARG A 492 0.18 -3.84 9.86
C ARG A 492 0.31 -3.09 8.52
N ILE A 493 1.34 -2.25 8.43
CA ILE A 493 1.68 -1.47 7.24
C ILE A 493 3.14 -1.75 6.90
N TRP A 494 3.43 -1.97 5.62
CA TRP A 494 4.77 -2.16 5.06
C TRP A 494 4.96 -1.19 3.89
N ARG A 495 6.16 -0.66 3.70
CA ARG A 495 6.47 0.21 2.57
C ARG A 495 7.08 -0.58 1.42
N TRP A 496 6.46 -0.53 0.24
CA TRP A 496 6.96 -1.16 -0.98
C TRP A 496 7.13 -0.12 -2.08
N LYS A 497 8.37 0.05 -2.58
CA LYS A 497 8.73 1.06 -3.60
C LYS A 497 8.15 2.45 -3.26
N GLY A 498 8.32 2.87 -1.99
CA GLY A 498 7.79 4.11 -1.42
C GLY A 498 6.36 4.05 -0.88
N HIS A 499 5.50 3.21 -1.45
CA HIS A 499 4.06 3.20 -1.19
C HIS A 499 3.63 2.37 0.03
N LEU A 500 2.57 2.80 0.71
CA LEU A 500 2.03 2.14 1.91
C LEU A 500 1.11 0.96 1.56
N ILE A 501 1.52 -0.25 1.94
CA ILE A 501 0.81 -1.52 1.74
C ILE A 501 0.22 -2.00 3.08
N GLN A 502 -1.09 -2.22 3.11
CA GLN A 502 -1.80 -2.80 4.25
C GLN A 502 -1.74 -4.33 4.23
N TYR A 503 -1.42 -4.95 5.37
CA TYR A 503 -1.51 -6.40 5.56
C TYR A 503 -1.91 -6.78 6.98
N THR A 504 -2.15 -8.07 7.23
CA THR A 504 -2.25 -8.67 8.56
C THR A 504 -1.52 -10.01 8.62
N SER A 505 -1.28 -10.49 9.84
CA SER A 505 -0.52 -11.70 10.18
C SER A 505 -1.12 -12.27 11.46
N VAL A 506 -1.57 -13.52 11.42
CA VAL A 506 -2.25 -14.24 12.52
C VAL A 506 -1.68 -15.66 12.60
N GLY A 507 -1.46 -16.15 13.82
CA GLY A 507 -0.67 -17.37 14.05
C GLY A 507 0.83 -17.08 14.16
N HIS A 508 1.53 -17.95 14.89
CA HIS A 508 2.94 -17.77 15.27
C HIS A 508 3.85 -18.93 14.88
N GLU A 509 3.27 -20.07 14.52
CA GLU A 509 3.94 -21.34 14.23
C GLU A 509 3.23 -22.04 13.05
N GLY A 510 3.89 -23.06 12.48
CA GLY A 510 3.37 -23.80 11.33
C GLY A 510 3.57 -23.10 9.98
N PRO A 511 3.04 -23.66 8.88
CA PRO A 511 3.35 -23.21 7.53
C PRO A 511 2.67 -21.88 7.18
N SER A 512 3.40 -20.96 6.56
CA SER A 512 2.82 -19.72 6.03
C SER A 512 1.84 -19.95 4.88
N VAL A 513 0.66 -19.33 5.02
CA VAL A 513 -0.41 -19.28 4.01
C VAL A 513 -0.64 -17.81 3.66
N LEU A 514 -0.53 -17.44 2.38
CA LEU A 514 -0.68 -16.07 1.90
C LEU A 514 -1.99 -15.91 1.11
N LEU A 515 -2.92 -15.13 1.66
CA LEU A 515 -4.23 -14.86 1.09
C LEU A 515 -4.22 -13.57 0.25
N VAL A 516 -4.57 -13.69 -1.03
CA VAL A 516 -4.53 -12.61 -2.04
C VAL A 516 -5.91 -12.41 -2.68
N HIS A 517 -6.44 -11.20 -2.58
CA HIS A 517 -7.84 -10.90 -2.93
C HIS A 517 -8.05 -10.65 -4.42
N GLY A 518 -9.31 -10.81 -4.87
CA GLY A 518 -9.76 -10.42 -6.21
C GLY A 518 -9.82 -8.89 -6.44
N PHE A 519 -10.13 -8.49 -7.67
CA PHE A 519 -10.19 -7.08 -8.04
C PHE A 519 -11.28 -6.33 -7.25
N GLY A 520 -10.99 -5.12 -6.79
CA GLY A 520 -11.95 -4.25 -6.08
C GLY A 520 -12.26 -4.68 -4.63
N ALA A 521 -11.56 -5.70 -4.12
CA ALA A 521 -11.64 -6.15 -2.72
C ALA A 521 -10.44 -5.62 -1.89
N SER A 522 -10.28 -6.12 -0.67
CA SER A 522 -9.11 -5.92 0.19
C SER A 522 -8.86 -7.20 1.01
N LEU A 523 -7.86 -7.21 1.93
CA LEU A 523 -7.64 -8.36 2.82
C LEU A 523 -8.91 -8.78 3.62
N GLN A 524 -9.87 -7.87 3.79
CA GLN A 524 -11.15 -8.12 4.46
C GLN A 524 -12.08 -9.09 3.71
N HIS A 525 -11.75 -9.45 2.46
CA HIS A 525 -12.37 -10.56 1.74
C HIS A 525 -12.24 -11.88 2.52
N PHE A 526 -11.11 -12.07 3.21
CA PHE A 526 -10.80 -13.30 3.95
C PHE A 526 -11.09 -13.20 5.46
N ARG A 527 -11.87 -12.20 5.91
CA ARG A 527 -12.05 -11.91 7.35
C ARG A 527 -12.59 -13.08 8.18
N ASP A 528 -13.42 -13.93 7.58
CA ASP A 528 -13.95 -15.16 8.18
C ASP A 528 -13.05 -16.40 7.97
N ASN A 529 -12.03 -16.31 7.11
CA ASN A 529 -11.08 -17.38 6.83
C ASN A 529 -9.81 -17.25 7.68
N ILE A 530 -9.33 -16.03 7.94
CA ILE A 530 -8.03 -15.78 8.57
C ILE A 530 -7.91 -16.47 9.94
N GLY A 531 -8.90 -16.30 10.82
CA GLY A 531 -8.94 -17.00 12.11
C GLY A 531 -9.03 -18.51 11.93
N ALA A 532 -10.04 -18.98 11.19
CA ALA A 532 -10.30 -20.41 11.01
C ALA A 532 -9.16 -21.21 10.35
N ILE A 533 -8.29 -20.57 9.56
CA ILE A 533 -7.07 -21.20 9.01
C ILE A 533 -5.94 -21.17 10.06
N ALA A 534 -5.78 -20.08 10.82
CA ALA A 534 -4.79 -20.00 11.89
C ALA A 534 -5.09 -20.99 13.03
N ASP A 535 -6.37 -21.21 13.35
CA ASP A 535 -6.87 -22.20 14.31
C ASP A 535 -6.54 -23.66 13.90
N GLN A 536 -6.03 -23.90 12.69
CA GLN A 536 -5.52 -25.21 12.24
C GLN A 536 -4.00 -25.34 12.37
N GLY A 537 -3.32 -24.38 13.02
CA GLY A 537 -1.87 -24.39 13.18
C GLY A 537 -1.10 -23.90 11.96
N CYS A 538 -1.65 -22.93 11.22
CA CYS A 538 -0.99 -22.26 10.10
C CYS A 538 -0.65 -20.80 10.46
N GLN A 539 0.42 -20.26 9.90
CA GLN A 539 0.66 -18.82 9.96
C GLN A 539 -0.03 -18.13 8.78
N VAL A 540 -1.09 -17.37 9.05
CA VAL A 540 -1.91 -16.74 8.02
C VAL A 540 -1.50 -15.30 7.79
N TRP A 541 -1.12 -15.01 6.55
CA TRP A 541 -0.84 -13.67 6.04
C TRP A 541 -1.94 -13.27 5.07
N ALA A 542 -2.45 -12.05 5.18
CA ALA A 542 -3.40 -11.51 4.19
C ALA A 542 -3.00 -10.09 3.80
N ILE A 543 -2.84 -9.87 2.50
CA ILE A 543 -2.33 -8.61 1.93
C ILE A 543 -3.44 -7.87 1.18
N THR A 544 -3.49 -6.55 1.34
CA THR A 544 -4.25 -5.66 0.45
C THR A 544 -3.29 -5.15 -0.62
N LEU A 545 -3.48 -5.58 -1.87
CA LEU A 545 -2.62 -5.21 -3.01
C LEU A 545 -2.58 -3.68 -3.23
N LEU A 546 -1.47 -3.17 -3.79
CA LEU A 546 -1.33 -1.77 -4.19
C LEU A 546 -2.46 -1.38 -5.15
N GLY A 547 -3.09 -0.23 -4.94
CA GLY A 547 -4.29 0.19 -5.67
C GLY A 547 -5.62 -0.14 -4.97
N PHE A 548 -5.64 -0.98 -3.93
CA PHE A 548 -6.88 -1.49 -3.34
C PHE A 548 -7.03 -1.21 -1.84
N GLY A 549 -8.24 -1.41 -1.31
CA GLY A 549 -8.54 -1.33 0.12
C GLY A 549 -7.96 -0.08 0.80
N LYS A 550 -7.40 -0.25 2.01
CA LYS A 550 -6.68 0.83 2.74
C LYS A 550 -5.19 0.96 2.32
N SER A 551 -4.73 0.22 1.31
CA SER A 551 -3.42 0.44 0.69
C SER A 551 -3.45 1.69 -0.21
N GLU A 552 -2.26 2.24 -0.45
CA GLU A 552 -2.04 3.41 -1.29
C GLU A 552 -2.44 3.15 -2.75
N LYS A 553 -2.83 4.22 -3.46
CA LYS A 553 -3.27 4.19 -4.86
C LYS A 553 -2.51 5.26 -5.67
N PRO A 554 -1.18 5.11 -5.86
CA PRO A 554 -0.38 6.06 -6.62
C PRO A 554 -0.80 6.15 -8.09
N ASN A 555 -0.43 7.25 -8.74
CA ASN A 555 -0.73 7.50 -10.15
C ASN A 555 0.28 6.80 -11.08
N ILE A 556 0.13 5.48 -11.23
CA ILE A 556 1.06 4.61 -11.98
C ILE A 556 0.33 3.74 -13.01
N ASN A 557 1.10 3.06 -13.85
CA ASN A 557 0.63 1.94 -14.66
C ASN A 557 0.51 0.68 -13.78
N TYR A 558 -0.70 0.20 -13.57
CA TYR A 558 -0.97 -1.05 -12.87
C TYR A 558 -1.00 -2.21 -13.87
N SER A 559 -0.24 -3.27 -13.61
CA SER A 559 -0.24 -4.51 -14.40
C SER A 559 -0.17 -5.74 -13.51
N GLU A 560 -0.56 -6.89 -14.05
CA GLU A 560 -0.42 -8.21 -13.39
C GLU A 560 1.02 -8.50 -12.96
N LEU A 561 2.02 -8.01 -13.72
CA LEU A 561 3.44 -8.15 -13.41
C LEU A 561 3.84 -7.28 -12.21
N LEU A 562 3.36 -6.04 -12.12
CA LEU A 562 3.59 -5.16 -10.96
C LEU A 562 3.11 -5.81 -9.66
N TRP A 563 1.91 -6.38 -9.65
CA TRP A 563 1.38 -7.06 -8.46
C TRP A 563 2.08 -8.40 -8.18
N SER A 564 2.63 -9.07 -9.20
CA SER A 564 3.43 -10.29 -9.01
C SER A 564 4.78 -9.96 -8.35
N GLU A 565 5.41 -8.84 -8.71
CA GLU A 565 6.57 -8.31 -7.97
C GLU A 565 6.22 -7.89 -6.54
N LEU A 566 5.05 -7.28 -6.32
CA LEU A 566 4.57 -6.95 -4.96
C LEU A 566 4.43 -8.21 -4.09
N LEU A 567 3.88 -9.31 -4.62
CA LEU A 567 3.80 -10.59 -3.89
C LEU A 567 5.19 -11.19 -3.64
N ARG A 568 6.06 -11.23 -4.66
CA ARG A 568 7.47 -11.67 -4.51
C ARG A 568 8.15 -10.92 -3.37
N ASP A 569 8.10 -9.59 -3.41
CA ASP A 569 8.78 -8.74 -2.46
C ASP A 569 8.17 -8.86 -1.06
N PHE A 570 6.85 -9.00 -0.93
CA PHE A 570 6.19 -9.28 0.34
C PHE A 570 6.63 -10.62 0.94
N ILE A 571 6.74 -11.68 0.13
CA ILE A 571 7.22 -12.99 0.59
C ILE A 571 8.69 -12.88 1.05
N VAL A 572 9.55 -12.20 0.29
CA VAL A 572 10.98 -12.07 0.63
C VAL A 572 11.22 -11.13 1.83
N ASP A 573 10.46 -10.05 1.98
CA ASP A 573 10.68 -9.04 3.03
C ASP A 573 9.92 -9.30 4.34
N VAL A 574 8.66 -9.74 4.23
CA VAL A 574 7.69 -9.73 5.33
C VAL A 574 7.44 -11.13 5.86
N VAL A 575 7.30 -12.12 4.97
CA VAL A 575 7.03 -13.53 5.35
C VAL A 575 8.33 -14.31 5.62
N LYS A 576 9.34 -14.11 4.76
CA LYS A 576 10.68 -14.73 4.81
C LYS A 576 10.74 -16.26 4.70
N GLU A 577 9.66 -16.92 4.31
CA GLU A 577 9.63 -18.36 4.03
C GLU A 577 8.70 -18.71 2.85
N PRO A 578 8.76 -19.94 2.29
CA PRO A 578 7.91 -20.33 1.16
C PRO A 578 6.45 -20.47 1.59
N VAL A 579 5.52 -19.91 0.83
CA VAL A 579 4.11 -19.81 1.24
C VAL A 579 3.19 -20.74 0.45
N HIS A 580 2.09 -21.15 1.06
CA HIS A 580 0.93 -21.64 0.32
C HIS A 580 0.15 -20.44 -0.23
N LEU A 581 0.22 -20.21 -1.54
CA LEU A 581 -0.44 -19.07 -2.20
C LEU A 581 -1.93 -19.36 -2.38
N VAL A 582 -2.81 -18.53 -1.80
CA VAL A 582 -4.27 -18.64 -1.94
C VAL A 582 -4.80 -17.38 -2.63
N GLY A 583 -5.12 -17.49 -3.91
CA GLY A 583 -5.53 -16.35 -4.73
C GLY A 583 -6.99 -16.45 -5.21
N ASN A 584 -7.77 -15.39 -5.02
CA ASN A 584 -9.13 -15.26 -5.56
C ASN A 584 -9.17 -14.41 -6.83
N SER A 585 -9.92 -14.83 -7.86
CA SER A 585 -10.10 -14.05 -9.10
C SER A 585 -8.75 -13.60 -9.70
N ILE A 586 -8.53 -12.32 -9.95
CA ILE A 586 -7.24 -11.80 -10.42
C ILE A 586 -6.08 -12.09 -9.45
N GLY A 587 -6.35 -12.16 -8.15
CA GLY A 587 -5.38 -12.62 -7.14
C GLY A 587 -4.91 -14.05 -7.38
N GLY A 588 -5.76 -14.93 -7.94
CA GLY A 588 -5.38 -16.26 -8.40
C GLY A 588 -4.44 -16.24 -9.59
N TYR A 589 -4.69 -15.37 -10.56
CA TYR A 589 -3.82 -15.16 -11.72
C TYR A 589 -2.45 -14.57 -11.32
N ILE A 590 -2.43 -13.57 -10.43
CA ILE A 590 -1.21 -12.97 -9.89
C ILE A 590 -0.40 -14.00 -9.06
N CYS A 591 -1.08 -14.83 -8.25
CA CYS A 591 -0.43 -15.95 -7.55
C CYS A 591 0.16 -16.97 -8.54
N SER A 592 -0.52 -17.25 -9.65
CA SER A 592 -0.05 -18.16 -10.71
C SER A 592 1.21 -17.61 -11.40
N ILE A 593 1.26 -16.29 -11.69
CA ILE A 593 2.46 -15.64 -12.23
C ILE A 593 3.60 -15.66 -11.20
N THR A 594 3.33 -15.32 -9.93
CA THR A 594 4.35 -15.32 -8.87
C THR A 594 4.95 -16.73 -8.68
N ALA A 595 4.11 -17.77 -8.67
CA ALA A 595 4.54 -19.17 -8.59
C ALA A 595 5.29 -19.63 -9.85
N SER A 596 4.93 -19.14 -11.03
CA SER A 596 5.61 -19.47 -12.30
C SER A 596 6.96 -18.78 -12.47
N LEU A 597 7.11 -17.53 -12.04
CA LEU A 597 8.34 -16.75 -12.20
C LEU A 597 9.34 -16.98 -11.07
N TRP A 598 8.86 -17.31 -9.86
CA TRP A 598 9.70 -17.62 -8.69
C TRP A 598 9.18 -18.87 -7.94
N PRO A 599 9.26 -20.09 -8.52
CA PRO A 599 8.71 -21.31 -7.92
C PRO A 599 9.21 -21.61 -6.50
N SER A 600 10.43 -21.19 -6.16
CA SER A 600 11.00 -21.33 -4.81
C SER A 600 10.20 -20.64 -3.71
N LEU A 601 9.40 -19.62 -4.04
CA LEU A 601 8.58 -18.86 -3.08
C LEU A 601 7.25 -19.55 -2.75
N ALA A 602 6.84 -20.59 -3.48
CA ALA A 602 5.50 -21.17 -3.40
C ALA A 602 5.53 -22.68 -3.08
N ARG A 603 5.01 -23.07 -1.89
CA ARG A 603 4.83 -24.49 -1.49
C ARG A 603 3.71 -25.17 -2.27
N SER A 604 2.66 -24.42 -2.58
CA SER A 604 1.52 -24.85 -3.40
C SER A 604 0.70 -23.63 -3.83
N LEU A 605 -0.15 -23.82 -4.84
CA LEU A 605 -1.04 -22.81 -5.39
C LEU A 605 -2.51 -23.23 -5.19
N ILE A 606 -3.33 -22.36 -4.59
CA ILE A 606 -4.75 -22.58 -4.32
C ILE A 606 -5.53 -21.47 -5.03
N LEU A 607 -6.39 -21.85 -5.98
CA LEU A 607 -7.06 -20.94 -6.91
C LEU A 607 -8.56 -20.91 -6.66
N LEU A 608 -9.07 -19.79 -6.15
CA LEU A 608 -10.47 -19.62 -5.77
C LEU A 608 -11.21 -18.78 -6.82
N ASN A 609 -11.95 -19.42 -7.74
CA ASN A 609 -12.58 -18.75 -8.89
C ASN A 609 -11.59 -17.85 -9.66
N THR A 610 -10.44 -18.38 -10.07
CA THR A 610 -9.35 -17.59 -10.67
C THR A 610 -9.74 -16.91 -11.98
N ALA A 611 -9.12 -15.76 -12.26
CA ALA A 611 -9.07 -15.17 -13.60
C ALA A 611 -7.97 -15.83 -14.46
N GLY A 612 -7.96 -15.52 -15.75
CA GLY A 612 -7.06 -16.10 -16.75
C GLY A 612 -7.73 -17.21 -17.56
N SER A 613 -7.22 -17.46 -18.77
CA SER A 613 -7.77 -18.49 -19.67
C SER A 613 -6.89 -19.75 -19.68
N VAL A 614 -7.51 -20.92 -19.80
CA VAL A 614 -6.80 -22.17 -20.14
C VAL A 614 -6.84 -22.31 -21.66
N VAL A 615 -5.68 -22.42 -22.30
CA VAL A 615 -5.54 -22.49 -23.76
C VAL A 615 -4.97 -23.86 -24.15
N PRO A 616 -5.78 -24.75 -24.78
CA PRO A 616 -5.28 -26.03 -25.27
C PRO A 616 -4.12 -25.85 -26.26
N SER A 617 -3.05 -26.63 -26.10
CA SER A 617 -1.88 -26.63 -26.99
C SER A 617 -1.29 -25.24 -27.26
N TYR A 618 -1.07 -24.44 -26.21
CA TYR A 618 -0.51 -23.08 -26.33
C TYR A 618 0.81 -23.07 -27.11
N SER A 619 0.77 -22.56 -28.35
CA SER A 619 1.92 -22.53 -29.26
C SER A 619 2.47 -21.12 -29.47
N PHE A 620 1.75 -20.09 -29.01
CA PHE A 620 2.12 -18.69 -29.06
C PHE A 620 1.54 -17.96 -27.85
N ILE A 621 2.34 -17.12 -27.20
CA ILE A 621 1.93 -16.28 -26.08
C ILE A 621 2.20 -14.83 -26.46
N PRO A 622 1.17 -14.03 -26.81
CA PRO A 622 1.37 -12.64 -27.16
C PRO A 622 1.73 -11.82 -25.91
N LEU A 623 3.03 -11.48 -25.79
CA LEU A 623 3.45 -10.31 -25.05
C LEU A 623 2.95 -9.06 -25.79
N SER A 624 1.69 -8.69 -25.55
CA SER A 624 1.21 -7.36 -25.87
C SER A 624 2.05 -6.35 -25.11
N GLU A 625 2.42 -5.26 -25.78
CA GLU A 625 2.89 -4.03 -25.15
C GLU A 625 1.86 -3.54 -24.12
N GLU A 626 2.31 -2.89 -23.06
CA GLU A 626 1.41 -2.34 -22.04
C GLU A 626 0.53 -1.24 -22.67
N GLY A 627 -0.74 -1.58 -22.91
CA GLY A 627 -1.64 -0.75 -23.70
C GLY A 627 -1.90 0.61 -23.05
N ARG A 628 -1.46 1.70 -23.71
CA ARG A 628 -1.75 3.07 -23.29
C ARG A 628 -3.26 3.25 -23.07
N THR A 629 -3.63 3.66 -21.86
CA THR A 629 -5.04 3.86 -21.49
C THR A 629 -5.68 4.96 -22.34
N SER A 630 -6.52 4.55 -23.30
CA SER A 630 -7.27 5.48 -24.15
C SER A 630 -8.24 6.34 -23.34
N TRP A 631 -8.58 7.53 -23.82
CA TRP A 631 -9.64 8.36 -23.21
C TRP A 631 -10.98 7.58 -23.06
N LEU A 632 -11.22 6.61 -23.96
CA LEU A 632 -12.33 5.67 -23.88
C LEU A 632 -12.29 4.78 -22.63
N SER A 633 -11.12 4.33 -22.17
CA SER A 633 -11.03 3.53 -20.93
C SER A 633 -11.31 4.39 -19.69
N SER A 634 -10.91 5.66 -19.68
CA SER A 634 -11.30 6.59 -18.61
C SER A 634 -12.80 6.80 -18.56
N LEU A 635 -13.45 6.98 -19.72
CA LEU A 635 -14.91 7.10 -19.79
C LEU A 635 -15.63 5.81 -19.36
N GLN A 636 -15.14 4.64 -19.80
CA GLN A 636 -15.70 3.35 -19.40
C GLN A 636 -15.52 3.06 -17.91
N ALA A 637 -14.36 3.40 -17.32
CA ALA A 637 -14.13 3.34 -15.89
C ALA A 637 -15.11 4.23 -15.11
N ARG A 638 -15.25 5.51 -15.49
CA ARG A 638 -16.21 6.45 -14.87
C ARG A 638 -17.65 5.90 -14.90
N LEU A 639 -18.09 5.33 -16.02
CA LEU A 639 -19.42 4.72 -16.17
C LEU A 639 -19.60 3.43 -15.35
N LEU A 640 -18.60 2.55 -15.33
CA LEU A 640 -18.59 1.34 -14.50
C LEU A 640 -18.69 1.69 -13.01
N LEU A 641 -17.98 2.75 -12.60
CA LEU A 641 -17.94 3.22 -11.23
C LEU A 641 -19.28 3.82 -10.75
N LEU A 642 -19.94 4.64 -11.58
CA LEU A 642 -21.30 5.13 -11.29
C LEU A 642 -22.31 3.98 -11.14
N PHE A 643 -22.19 2.94 -11.97
CA PHE A 643 -23.03 1.75 -11.88
C PHE A 643 -22.77 0.94 -10.59
N LEU A 644 -21.51 0.67 -10.26
CA LEU A 644 -21.14 -0.11 -9.08
C LEU A 644 -21.47 0.64 -7.78
N ARG A 645 -21.26 1.96 -7.72
CA ARG A 645 -21.75 2.83 -6.62
C ARG A 645 -23.21 2.58 -6.26
N SER A 646 -24.07 2.52 -7.27
CA SER A 646 -25.52 2.37 -7.09
C SER A 646 -25.95 0.95 -6.74
N ARG A 647 -25.13 -0.08 -6.99
CA ARG A 647 -25.58 -1.48 -6.92
C ARG A 647 -24.71 -2.43 -6.09
N ALA A 648 -23.53 -2.02 -5.61
CA ALA A 648 -22.60 -2.88 -4.88
C ALA A 648 -23.28 -3.69 -3.76
N GLY A 649 -24.01 -3.03 -2.84
CA GLY A 649 -24.70 -3.71 -1.74
C GLY A 649 -25.85 -4.65 -2.15
N GLY A 650 -26.41 -4.49 -3.36
CA GLY A 650 -27.38 -5.42 -3.93
C GLY A 650 -26.69 -6.63 -4.57
N ILE A 651 -25.70 -6.37 -5.42
CA ILE A 651 -24.87 -7.37 -6.09
C ILE A 651 -24.19 -8.29 -5.07
N LEU A 652 -23.67 -7.74 -3.96
CA LEU A 652 -23.09 -8.51 -2.87
C LEU A 652 -24.10 -9.46 -2.22
N LYS A 653 -25.36 -9.04 -2.03
CA LYS A 653 -26.41 -9.92 -1.48
C LYS A 653 -26.79 -11.05 -2.42
N GLU A 654 -26.74 -10.82 -3.74
CA GLU A 654 -26.90 -11.88 -4.75
C GLU A 654 -25.76 -12.92 -4.69
N TYR A 655 -24.54 -12.51 -4.33
CA TYR A 655 -23.37 -13.40 -4.20
C TYR A 655 -23.17 -14.05 -2.81
N TYR A 656 -24.00 -13.73 -1.80
CA TYR A 656 -23.94 -14.32 -0.45
C TYR A 656 -25.17 -15.20 -0.15
N PRO A 657 -25.48 -16.24 -0.95
CA PRO A 657 -26.79 -16.91 -0.97
C PRO A 657 -27.17 -17.66 0.33
N THR A 658 -26.19 -18.02 1.16
CA THR A 658 -26.39 -18.79 2.41
C THR A 658 -26.25 -17.94 3.67
N ARG A 659 -25.69 -16.73 3.58
CA ARG A 659 -25.33 -15.86 4.71
C ARG A 659 -25.41 -14.38 4.29
N THR A 660 -26.59 -13.93 3.87
CA THR A 660 -26.80 -12.55 3.37
C THR A 660 -26.55 -11.48 4.43
N GLU A 661 -26.63 -11.84 5.71
CA GLU A 661 -26.28 -11.00 6.87
C GLU A 661 -24.78 -10.66 6.94
N ARG A 662 -23.91 -11.42 6.27
CA ARG A 662 -22.48 -11.10 6.12
C ARG A 662 -22.19 -10.05 5.05
N VAL A 663 -23.22 -9.59 4.33
CA VAL A 663 -23.19 -8.32 3.59
C VAL A 663 -23.54 -7.18 4.53
N ASP A 664 -22.67 -7.03 5.54
CA ASP A 664 -22.74 -5.99 6.55
C ASP A 664 -22.40 -4.61 5.97
N LYS A 665 -22.80 -3.54 6.68
CA LYS A 665 -22.56 -2.17 6.21
C LYS A 665 -21.05 -1.87 6.05
N PRO A 666 -20.15 -2.22 6.99
CA PRO A 666 -18.70 -2.04 6.80
C PRO A 666 -18.15 -2.66 5.51
N LEU A 667 -18.55 -3.89 5.13
CA LEU A 667 -18.13 -4.51 3.87
C LEU A 667 -18.65 -3.74 2.65
N VAL A 668 -19.91 -3.30 2.68
CA VAL A 668 -20.50 -2.53 1.58
C VAL A 668 -19.84 -1.16 1.45
N ASP A 669 -19.59 -0.46 2.56
CA ASP A 669 -18.91 0.84 2.59
C ASP A 669 -17.44 0.71 2.15
N GLU A 670 -16.72 -0.35 2.54
CA GLU A 670 -15.35 -0.66 2.12
C GLU A 670 -15.26 -0.90 0.60
N ILE A 671 -16.21 -1.66 0.03
CA ILE A 671 -16.26 -1.92 -1.41
C ILE A 671 -16.70 -0.67 -2.18
N ILE A 672 -17.64 0.13 -1.67
CA ILE A 672 -18.00 1.41 -2.28
C ILE A 672 -16.81 2.38 -2.23
N ARG A 673 -16.03 2.43 -1.14
CA ARG A 673 -14.83 3.27 -1.01
C ARG A 673 -13.77 2.92 -2.06
N ALA A 674 -13.57 1.63 -2.34
CA ALA A 674 -12.66 1.17 -3.39
C ALA A 674 -13.22 1.37 -4.81
N VAL A 675 -14.55 1.41 -4.98
CA VAL A 675 -15.22 1.31 -6.28
C VAL A 675 -16.19 2.48 -6.53
N SER A 676 -15.70 3.72 -6.38
CA SER A 676 -15.98 4.79 -7.35
C SER A 676 -14.90 5.86 -7.34
N SER A 677 -15.00 6.83 -8.25
CA SER A 677 -14.10 7.99 -8.35
C SER A 677 -14.80 9.11 -9.10
N TYR A 678 -14.32 10.34 -8.92
CA TYR A 678 -14.60 11.46 -9.82
C TYR A 678 -13.26 12.07 -10.28
N HIS A 679 -13.24 12.68 -11.46
CA HIS A 679 -12.04 13.29 -12.03
C HIS A 679 -12.36 14.74 -12.42
N LYS A 680 -11.51 15.68 -12.00
CA LYS A 680 -11.78 17.12 -11.95
C LYS A 680 -12.09 17.77 -13.32
N TYR A 681 -11.65 17.13 -14.41
CA TYR A 681 -11.81 17.61 -15.79
C TYR A 681 -12.97 16.93 -16.53
N SER A 682 -14.05 17.69 -16.75
CA SER A 682 -15.08 17.43 -17.76
C SER A 682 -15.84 18.72 -18.12
N LEU A 683 -15.42 19.37 -19.21
CA LEU A 683 -16.06 20.57 -19.76
C LEU A 683 -17.34 20.23 -20.56
N GLN A 684 -18.38 19.71 -19.90
CA GLN A 684 -19.70 19.56 -20.54
C GLN A 684 -20.91 19.57 -19.59
N PHE A 685 -20.77 19.15 -18.32
CA PHE A 685 -21.90 19.03 -17.38
C PHE A 685 -21.73 19.88 -16.11
N PHE A 686 -21.64 21.19 -16.30
CA PHE A 686 -21.96 22.15 -15.24
C PHE A 686 -23.49 22.23 -15.05
N PHE A 687 -23.93 22.25 -13.79
CA PHE A 687 -25.05 23.03 -13.20
C PHE A 687 -25.84 22.32 -12.10
N LEU A 688 -25.71 21.01 -11.91
CA LEU A 688 -26.25 20.33 -10.73
C LEU A 688 -25.17 19.56 -9.95
N ASP A 689 -25.45 19.45 -8.64
CA ASP A 689 -24.81 18.60 -7.65
C ASP A 689 -23.41 18.99 -7.12
N ARG A 690 -23.41 19.88 -6.12
CA ARG A 690 -22.29 20.16 -5.22
C ARG A 690 -22.11 19.11 -4.10
N GLN A 691 -22.90 18.03 -4.04
CA GLN A 691 -23.03 17.14 -2.88
C GLN A 691 -22.61 15.66 -3.10
N ILE A 692 -22.66 15.13 -4.32
CA ILE A 692 -22.34 13.72 -4.68
C ILE A 692 -20.81 13.41 -4.68
N GLN A 693 -20.04 14.21 -3.94
CA GLN A 693 -18.66 13.92 -3.59
C GLN A 693 -18.51 12.54 -2.94
N SER A 694 -17.54 11.79 -3.45
CA SER A 694 -16.57 10.88 -2.80
C SER A 694 -15.36 10.81 -3.78
N TYR A 695 -14.15 10.34 -3.45
CA TYR A 695 -13.72 8.96 -3.15
C TYR A 695 -12.23 8.97 -2.75
N ASP A 696 -11.66 7.81 -2.41
CA ASP A 696 -10.22 7.62 -2.23
C ASP A 696 -9.42 8.16 -3.46
N PRO A 697 -8.35 8.96 -3.25
CA PRO A 697 -7.53 9.46 -4.35
C PRO A 697 -6.83 8.29 -5.06
N GLY A 698 -6.71 8.38 -6.39
CA GLY A 698 -6.15 7.32 -7.25
C GLY A 698 -7.10 6.19 -7.64
N ALA A 699 -8.32 6.11 -7.09
CA ALA A 699 -9.25 5.01 -7.37
C ALA A 699 -9.67 4.90 -8.86
N ALA A 700 -9.71 6.02 -9.61
CA ALA A 700 -9.91 5.98 -11.07
C ALA A 700 -8.78 5.25 -11.79
N THR A 701 -7.52 5.60 -11.50
CA THR A 701 -6.31 5.08 -12.14
C THR A 701 -6.22 3.55 -12.09
N VAL A 702 -6.64 2.96 -10.96
CA VAL A 702 -6.69 1.50 -10.70
C VAL A 702 -7.82 0.80 -11.46
N ILE A 703 -8.88 1.51 -11.81
CA ILE A 703 -10.09 0.93 -12.42
C ILE A 703 -10.10 1.16 -13.94
N GLU A 704 -9.35 2.16 -14.41
CA GLU A 704 -8.94 2.30 -15.80
C GLU A 704 -8.04 1.14 -16.25
N SER A 705 -7.16 0.61 -15.38
CA SER A 705 -6.29 -0.50 -15.75
C SER A 705 -7.01 -1.84 -15.95
N ILE A 706 -8.28 -1.98 -15.52
CA ILE A 706 -9.14 -3.11 -15.93
C ILE A 706 -9.19 -3.24 -17.46
N PHE A 707 -9.19 -2.11 -18.17
CA PHE A 707 -9.27 -2.05 -19.62
C PHE A 707 -7.91 -2.19 -20.32
N SER A 708 -6.81 -2.34 -19.55
CA SER A 708 -5.45 -2.57 -20.06
C SER A 708 -4.78 -3.84 -19.51
N PHE A 709 -5.40 -4.60 -18.58
CA PHE A 709 -4.80 -5.84 -18.06
C PHE A 709 -4.66 -6.91 -19.14
N ASN A 710 -3.49 -7.54 -19.18
CA ASN A 710 -3.17 -8.53 -20.20
C ASN A 710 -3.26 -9.96 -19.65
N LEU A 711 -4.48 -10.52 -19.62
CA LEU A 711 -4.71 -11.92 -19.27
C LEU A 711 -4.30 -12.93 -20.37
N SER A 712 -3.35 -12.57 -21.24
CA SER A 712 -2.91 -13.39 -22.39
C SER A 712 -1.95 -14.52 -22.04
N ILE A 713 -1.39 -14.56 -20.82
CA ILE A 713 -0.57 -15.70 -20.39
C ILE A 713 -1.53 -16.84 -20.00
N PRO A 714 -1.50 -18.02 -20.67
CA PRO A 714 -2.41 -19.10 -20.33
C PRO A 714 -2.16 -19.63 -18.92
N LEU A 715 -3.24 -19.92 -18.18
CA LEU A 715 -3.14 -20.50 -16.84
C LEU A 715 -2.35 -21.82 -16.85
N ASN A 716 -2.56 -22.67 -17.86
CA ASN A 716 -1.82 -23.92 -17.99
C ASN A 716 -0.32 -23.69 -18.26
N PHE A 717 0.09 -22.67 -19.03
CA PHE A 717 1.52 -22.31 -19.15
C PHE A 717 2.14 -21.95 -17.79
N LEU A 718 1.41 -21.21 -16.94
CA LEU A 718 1.87 -20.85 -15.60
C LEU A 718 1.94 -22.07 -14.67
N PHE A 719 0.99 -23.01 -14.81
CA PHE A 719 0.96 -24.25 -14.04
C PHE A 719 2.12 -25.19 -14.42
N ASP A 720 2.34 -25.39 -15.72
CA ASP A 720 3.41 -26.23 -16.26
C ASP A 720 4.80 -25.64 -15.97
N SER A 721 4.89 -24.30 -15.88
CA SER A 721 6.12 -23.59 -15.45
C SER A 721 6.36 -23.65 -13.94
N PHE A 722 5.32 -23.76 -13.12
CA PHE A 722 5.45 -23.91 -11.66
C PHE A 722 5.80 -25.35 -11.25
N GLY A 723 5.18 -26.35 -11.89
CA GLY A 723 5.42 -27.79 -11.62
C GLY A 723 5.05 -28.29 -10.22
N GLY A 724 4.58 -27.43 -9.33
CA GLY A 724 4.22 -27.75 -7.95
C GLY A 724 2.76 -28.21 -7.75
N LYS A 725 2.34 -28.33 -6.49
CA LYS A 725 0.98 -28.76 -6.13
C LYS A 725 -0.02 -27.62 -6.38
N ILE A 726 -1.09 -27.90 -7.15
CA ILE A 726 -2.14 -26.93 -7.47
C ILE A 726 -3.52 -27.49 -7.05
N LEU A 727 -4.32 -26.66 -6.36
CA LEU A 727 -5.71 -26.94 -6.01
C LEU A 727 -6.61 -25.86 -6.65
N ILE A 728 -7.57 -26.27 -7.48
CA ILE A 728 -8.51 -25.36 -8.13
C ILE A 728 -9.90 -25.53 -7.51
N VAL A 729 -10.42 -24.46 -6.93
CA VAL A 729 -11.77 -24.39 -6.33
C VAL A 729 -12.63 -23.47 -7.20
N GLN A 730 -13.32 -24.07 -8.16
CA GLN A 730 -14.22 -23.36 -9.08
C GLN A 730 -15.68 -23.57 -8.66
N VAL A 731 -16.35 -22.49 -8.26
CA VAL A 731 -17.78 -22.48 -7.95
C VAL A 731 -18.58 -22.35 -9.23
N MET A 732 -19.07 -23.48 -9.76
CA MET A 732 -20.05 -23.49 -10.84
C MET A 732 -21.41 -22.99 -10.36
N LEU A 733 -21.56 -21.66 -10.31
CA LEU A 733 -22.87 -21.00 -10.26
C LEU A 733 -23.71 -21.51 -11.44
N HIS A 734 -24.96 -21.92 -11.17
CA HIS A 734 -25.74 -22.83 -12.01
C HIS A 734 -26.38 -22.16 -13.25
N MET A 735 -25.59 -21.37 -13.99
CA MET A 735 -26.01 -20.37 -14.97
C MET A 735 -26.65 -20.97 -16.24
N MET A 736 -26.53 -22.28 -16.48
CA MET A 736 -27.22 -22.97 -17.59
C MET A 736 -28.76 -22.87 -17.50
N LYS A 737 -29.35 -22.72 -16.31
CA LYS A 737 -30.81 -22.55 -16.17
C LYS A 737 -31.33 -21.16 -16.61
N PHE A 738 -30.45 -20.21 -16.91
CA PHE A 738 -30.81 -18.87 -17.41
C PHE A 738 -30.45 -18.65 -18.90
N LEU A 739 -30.07 -19.72 -19.62
CA LEU A 739 -29.79 -19.69 -21.07
C LEU A 739 -30.83 -20.45 -21.91
N MET A 740 -31.93 -20.88 -21.29
CA MET A 740 -33.09 -21.52 -21.95
C MET A 740 -34.43 -20.82 -21.59
N LYS A 741 -34.40 -19.52 -21.29
CA LYS A 741 -35.58 -18.65 -21.07
C LYS A 741 -35.29 -17.23 -21.56
#